data_AF-A0A6P4ACB0-F1
#
_entry.id   AF-A0A6P4ACB0-F1
#
_cell.length_a   1.000
_cell.length_b   1.000
_cell.length_c   1.000
_cell.angle_alpha   90.00
_cell.angle_beta   90.00
_cell.angle_gamma   90.00
#
_symmetry.space_group_name_H-M   'P 1'
#
loop_
_entity.id
_entity.type
_entity.pdbx_description
1 polymer ?
#
loop_
_entity_poly.entity_id
_entity_poly.type
_entity_poly.pdbx_seq_one_letter_code
_entity_poly.pdbx_strand_id
1 'polypeptide(L)'
;MGDSVIVFVLEKLLRLVEEEATVFDGVKDQVTLLQNHLRMINAFLQNSEKERDENDVVKEVFMDQMRDVSREAEDVIDKHISYVKKQSMRKFVGNPLKYRDHVHDVADTITSINKKIQEILKHKETYVTKAALSNPHAGDHHHHHHHHKQYSLDRSKSKIERDDAVGFSHHMKTLIDQLLDQNIPQRDVISIIGTGGLGKTKLARKIYDTVGARSTYFKCCVWVYGCREFKPRDWLLCILNRMELPKGKRKIQDMSLDELKKTLIECLQGKRYFVVMDSMWKTGVWNTIKSAFPKDENGSRVLITCREKVVSIEDSKTPPYFLPFLDDDESWELLCNNVFHGAQCPDDLETIGRQLSQSCKGLPLSIVVLADLLKHVELSHWTWSKYIGNVNSYLTEDKTRCLDVMAESYTHLPGHLKSCFLSLGLFPKDFEISVRQITELWSAEGFIQANDTREVVNVAEDYLMELINRSLIQVASRRTDGGVKTCRVHDMIRELSKFESAREKFLEVHSNNNARPSTSSVSSRARRLSIHGNTSQYISSDANCDESSAHSLLLFGQRNMFETKHWQKIFRSFLYIRILYLWEVHMNSIPKEIDNLIYLKYIRIWSDGLLKITSLPATICNLGYLETIDITGYIKDCLPKGIWRLKRLRHLRVSKRLRLPDPPRRRRGDRHDHTLSNLRILSGLAVDKKTKLLMAKHKFPNVKKLHLVYDIKKNMNQVQMAQLLESLENLKQLKSLKLTGFAEFESRPNLFPSTLDKITFVSSYLELEHFKILAGLSNLRILKMRKTYGSSSILSCSNGDFPNLEFFEMTSLNITSWELEKGAMRNLQRLVIKECYELRNLSNELYSLPKLQVIEVSRMSGYFTRLLMELNTEDAKFKLVIDSNP
;
A
#
# COMPACT_ATOMS: atom_id res chain seq x y z
N MET A 1 -8.66 -15.24 -7.43
CA MET A 1 -9.09 -14.00 -8.14
C MET A 1 -9.69 -14.22 -9.54
N GLY A 2 -10.39 -15.33 -9.84
CA GLY A 2 -11.00 -15.50 -11.18
C GLY A 2 -12.06 -14.43 -11.47
N ASP A 3 -12.90 -14.12 -10.48
CA ASP A 3 -13.98 -13.13 -10.50
C ASP A 3 -13.47 -11.75 -10.92
N SER A 4 -12.38 -11.27 -10.32
CA SER A 4 -11.84 -9.94 -10.61
C SER A 4 -11.33 -9.78 -12.05
N VAL A 5 -10.80 -10.85 -12.67
CA VAL A 5 -10.35 -10.79 -14.06
C VAL A 5 -11.55 -10.72 -15.00
N ILE A 6 -12.58 -11.52 -14.71
CA ILE A 6 -13.82 -11.57 -15.51
C ILE A 6 -14.58 -10.24 -15.41
N VAL A 7 -14.75 -9.70 -14.19
CA VAL A 7 -15.34 -8.37 -13.96
C VAL A 7 -14.56 -7.30 -14.73
N PHE A 8 -13.23 -7.31 -14.64
CA PHE A 8 -12.41 -6.33 -15.32
C PHE A 8 -12.57 -6.38 -16.85
N VAL A 9 -12.49 -7.58 -17.45
CA VAL A 9 -12.66 -7.76 -18.89
C VAL A 9 -14.07 -7.37 -19.33
N LEU A 10 -15.08 -7.70 -18.52
CA LEU A 10 -16.48 -7.32 -18.76
C LEU A 10 -16.65 -5.80 -18.73
N GLU A 11 -16.21 -5.11 -17.67
CA GLU A 11 -16.28 -3.65 -17.56
C GLU A 11 -15.53 -2.96 -18.70
N LYS A 12 -14.35 -3.47 -19.06
CA LYS A 12 -13.58 -2.99 -20.20
C LYS A 12 -14.38 -3.12 -21.50
N LEU A 13 -14.97 -4.29 -21.74
CA LEU A 13 -15.79 -4.54 -22.92
C LEU A 13 -17.03 -3.63 -22.98
N LEU A 14 -17.73 -3.46 -21.85
CA LEU A 14 -18.89 -2.57 -21.77
C LEU A 14 -18.50 -1.14 -22.12
N ARG A 15 -17.45 -0.63 -21.47
CA ARG A 15 -16.96 0.73 -21.71
C ARG A 15 -16.48 0.91 -23.15
N LEU A 16 -15.81 -0.08 -23.73
CA LEU A 16 -15.33 0.00 -25.11
C LEU A 16 -16.48 0.01 -26.14
N VAL A 17 -17.54 -0.76 -25.90
CA VAL A 17 -18.73 -0.74 -26.77
C VAL A 17 -19.48 0.60 -26.65
N GLU A 18 -19.51 1.21 -25.47
CA GLU A 18 -20.12 2.52 -25.24
C GLU A 18 -19.28 3.70 -25.79
N GLU A 19 -17.97 3.72 -25.53
CA GLU A 19 -17.08 4.84 -25.90
C GLU A 19 -16.58 4.77 -27.35
N GLU A 20 -16.44 3.57 -27.93
CA GLU A 20 -15.73 3.33 -29.18
C GLU A 20 -16.50 2.35 -30.10
N ALA A 21 -17.83 2.53 -30.25
CA ALA A 21 -18.70 1.64 -31.02
C ALA A 21 -18.19 1.32 -32.44
N THR A 22 -17.60 2.29 -33.14
CA THR A 22 -17.04 2.13 -34.50
C THR A 22 -15.82 1.20 -34.56
N VAL A 23 -15.17 0.94 -33.43
CA VAL A 23 -14.01 0.04 -33.37
C VAL A 23 -14.41 -1.41 -33.59
N PHE A 24 -15.66 -1.79 -33.27
CA PHE A 24 -16.14 -3.16 -33.40
C PHE A 24 -17.02 -3.40 -34.64
N ASP A 25 -17.00 -2.48 -35.62
CA ASP A 25 -17.71 -2.66 -36.88
C ASP A 25 -17.21 -3.91 -37.61
N GLY A 26 -18.10 -4.90 -37.77
CA GLY A 26 -17.80 -6.21 -38.38
C GLY A 26 -17.59 -7.38 -37.40
N VAL A 27 -17.45 -7.13 -36.09
CA VAL A 27 -17.33 -8.18 -35.04
C VAL A 27 -18.34 -8.02 -33.88
N LYS A 28 -19.33 -7.13 -34.06
CA LYS A 28 -20.26 -6.71 -33.00
C LYS A 28 -21.05 -7.86 -32.38
N ASP A 29 -21.54 -8.79 -33.19
CA ASP A 29 -22.37 -9.91 -32.71
C ASP A 29 -21.53 -10.88 -31.86
N GLN A 30 -20.32 -11.19 -32.31
CA GLN A 30 -19.38 -12.06 -31.60
C GLN A 30 -18.95 -11.44 -30.26
N VAL A 31 -18.67 -10.13 -30.23
CA VAL A 31 -18.34 -9.39 -29.00
C VAL A 31 -19.54 -9.34 -28.05
N THR A 32 -20.75 -9.15 -28.57
CA THR A 32 -21.98 -9.13 -27.75
C THR A 32 -22.24 -10.49 -27.11
N LEU A 33 -22.05 -11.58 -27.85
CA LEU A 33 -22.14 -12.94 -27.31
C LEU A 33 -21.10 -13.19 -26.21
N LEU A 34 -19.86 -12.76 -26.43
CA LEU A 34 -18.79 -12.85 -25.42
C LEU A 34 -19.14 -12.06 -24.14
N GLN A 35 -19.67 -10.84 -24.28
CA GLN A 35 -20.14 -10.06 -23.14
C GLN A 35 -21.23 -10.79 -22.36
N ASN A 36 -22.21 -11.39 -23.04
CA ASN A 36 -23.28 -12.13 -22.38
C ASN A 36 -22.76 -13.36 -21.63
N HIS A 37 -21.84 -14.12 -22.23
CA HIS A 37 -21.18 -15.22 -21.54
C HIS A 37 -20.43 -14.75 -20.29
N LEU A 38 -19.61 -13.69 -20.39
CA LEU A 38 -18.86 -13.16 -19.24
C LEU A 38 -19.78 -12.63 -18.13
N ARG A 39 -20.92 -12.01 -18.48
CA ARG A 39 -21.95 -11.59 -17.49
C ARG A 39 -22.52 -12.78 -16.73
N MET A 40 -22.90 -13.84 -17.44
CA MET A 40 -23.45 -15.05 -16.80
C MET A 40 -22.44 -15.71 -15.88
N ILE A 41 -21.18 -15.79 -16.31
CA ILE A 41 -20.10 -16.34 -15.49
C ILE A 41 -19.87 -15.47 -14.26
N ASN A 42 -19.80 -14.15 -14.39
CA ASN A 42 -19.65 -13.25 -13.25
C ASN A 42 -20.79 -13.43 -12.23
N ALA A 43 -22.04 -13.49 -12.69
CA ALA A 43 -23.20 -13.74 -11.83
C ALA A 43 -23.11 -15.10 -11.12
N PHE A 44 -22.65 -16.13 -11.82
CA PHE A 44 -22.42 -17.45 -11.22
C PHE A 44 -21.36 -17.38 -10.10
N LEU A 45 -20.24 -16.69 -10.35
CA LEU A 45 -19.14 -16.63 -9.39
C LEU A 45 -19.54 -15.94 -8.09
N GLN A 46 -20.26 -14.82 -8.20
CA GLN A 46 -20.83 -14.10 -7.05
C GLN A 46 -21.79 -14.95 -6.20
N ASN A 47 -22.55 -15.86 -6.83
CA ASN A 47 -23.44 -16.77 -6.12
C ASN A 47 -22.68 -17.94 -5.46
N SER A 48 -21.60 -18.41 -6.10
CA SER A 48 -20.78 -19.51 -5.58
C SER A 48 -19.86 -19.15 -4.41
N GLU A 49 -19.62 -17.87 -4.12
CA GLU A 49 -18.86 -17.45 -2.94
C GLU A 49 -19.63 -17.69 -1.61
N LYS A 50 -20.95 -17.83 -1.67
CA LYS A 50 -21.82 -18.01 -0.49
C LYS A 50 -22.02 -19.46 -0.06
N GLU A 51 -21.82 -20.41 -0.97
CA GLU A 51 -21.97 -21.85 -0.74
C GLU A 51 -20.63 -22.54 -1.02
N ARG A 52 -19.96 -23.00 0.04
CA ARG A 52 -18.79 -23.89 -0.09
C ARG A 52 -19.27 -25.32 0.10
N ASP A 53 -19.56 -25.98 -1.00
CA ASP A 53 -19.78 -27.42 -1.08
C ASP A 53 -18.48 -28.18 -1.37
N GLU A 54 -18.48 -29.46 -1.03
CA GLU A 54 -17.38 -30.44 -0.92
C GLU A 54 -16.54 -30.71 -2.20
N ASN A 55 -16.69 -29.92 -3.29
CA ASN A 55 -15.97 -30.10 -4.56
C ASN A 55 -15.02 -28.95 -4.91
N ASP A 56 -14.11 -28.62 -3.98
CA ASP A 56 -13.18 -27.48 -4.08
C ASP A 56 -12.25 -27.59 -5.32
N VAL A 57 -11.83 -28.79 -5.69
CA VAL A 57 -10.91 -29.03 -6.83
C VAL A 57 -11.55 -28.73 -8.19
N VAL A 58 -12.81 -29.17 -8.41
CA VAL A 58 -13.53 -28.91 -9.67
C VAL A 58 -13.78 -27.41 -9.83
N LYS A 59 -14.08 -26.72 -8.72
CA LYS A 59 -14.24 -25.27 -8.70
C LYS A 59 -12.92 -24.57 -9.03
N GLU A 60 -11.80 -24.97 -8.45
CA GLU A 60 -10.49 -24.40 -8.77
C GLU A 60 -10.10 -24.58 -10.24
N VAL A 61 -10.28 -25.77 -10.81
CA VAL A 61 -9.97 -26.05 -12.23
C VAL A 61 -10.85 -25.22 -13.16
N PHE A 62 -12.16 -25.15 -12.90
CA PHE A 62 -13.08 -24.30 -13.65
C PHE A 62 -12.65 -22.83 -13.60
N MET A 63 -12.22 -22.35 -12.44
CA MET A 63 -11.75 -20.98 -12.25
C MET A 63 -10.47 -20.66 -13.01
N ASP A 64 -9.54 -21.62 -13.10
CA ASP A 64 -8.31 -21.42 -13.89
C ASP A 64 -8.61 -21.38 -15.40
N GLN A 65 -9.45 -22.30 -15.89
CA GLN A 65 -9.89 -22.30 -17.29
C GLN A 65 -10.60 -20.99 -17.67
N MET A 66 -11.53 -20.53 -16.82
CA MET A 66 -12.25 -19.28 -17.09
C MET A 66 -11.34 -18.06 -17.10
N ARG A 67 -10.31 -18.05 -16.24
CA ARG A 67 -9.31 -16.98 -16.21
C ARG A 67 -8.49 -16.95 -17.50
N ASP A 68 -8.07 -18.10 -17.99
CA ASP A 68 -7.26 -18.20 -19.22
C ASP A 68 -8.07 -17.78 -20.45
N VAL A 69 -9.34 -18.17 -20.54
CA VAL A 69 -10.23 -17.73 -21.62
C VAL A 69 -10.51 -16.21 -21.54
N SER A 70 -10.69 -15.66 -20.35
CA SER A 70 -10.87 -14.21 -20.17
C SER A 70 -9.64 -13.42 -20.60
N ARG A 71 -8.44 -13.95 -20.35
CA ARG A 71 -7.19 -13.37 -20.83
C ARG A 71 -7.06 -13.45 -22.35
N GLU A 72 -7.44 -14.57 -22.95
CA GLU A 72 -7.44 -14.74 -24.41
C GLU A 72 -8.37 -13.73 -25.08
N ALA A 73 -9.58 -13.57 -24.55
CA ALA A 73 -10.53 -12.53 -24.96
C ALA A 73 -9.89 -11.13 -24.88
N GLU A 74 -9.26 -10.81 -23.75
CA GLU A 74 -8.63 -9.52 -23.57
C GLU A 74 -7.49 -9.26 -24.56
N ASP A 75 -6.65 -10.27 -24.85
CA ASP A 75 -5.56 -10.17 -25.82
C ASP A 75 -6.07 -9.85 -27.23
N VAL A 76 -7.13 -10.53 -27.65
CA VAL A 76 -7.73 -10.33 -28.98
C VAL A 76 -8.33 -8.94 -29.11
N ILE A 77 -9.02 -8.47 -28.06
CA ILE A 77 -9.56 -7.11 -28.00
C ILE A 77 -8.43 -6.08 -28.03
N ASP A 78 -7.37 -6.27 -27.25
CA ASP A 78 -6.24 -5.34 -27.20
C ASP A 78 -5.49 -5.28 -28.54
N LYS A 79 -5.31 -6.44 -29.20
CA LYS A 79 -4.75 -6.56 -30.55
C LYS A 79 -5.60 -5.80 -31.58
N HIS A 80 -6.91 -5.99 -31.54
CA HIS A 80 -7.83 -5.38 -32.48
C HIS A 80 -7.85 -3.84 -32.35
N ILE A 81 -8.02 -3.32 -31.14
CA ILE A 81 -7.99 -1.88 -30.89
C ILE A 81 -6.63 -1.28 -31.27
N SER A 82 -5.52 -1.97 -30.99
CA SER A 82 -4.18 -1.54 -31.40
C SER A 82 -4.05 -1.43 -32.91
N TYR A 83 -4.60 -2.38 -33.64
CA TYR A 83 -4.64 -2.36 -35.10
C TYR A 83 -5.46 -1.19 -35.64
N VAL A 84 -6.72 -1.04 -35.17
CA VAL A 84 -7.63 0.03 -35.59
C VAL A 84 -7.04 1.42 -35.32
N LYS A 85 -6.48 1.65 -34.12
CA LYS A 85 -5.88 2.94 -33.76
C LYS A 85 -4.62 3.25 -34.57
N LYS A 86 -3.77 2.25 -34.85
CA LYS A 86 -2.60 2.44 -35.72
C LYS A 86 -3.00 2.77 -37.16
N GLN A 87 -4.08 2.20 -37.67
CA GLN A 87 -4.60 2.58 -38.99
C GLN A 87 -5.11 4.03 -39.00
N SER A 88 -5.88 4.45 -37.99
CA SER A 88 -6.38 5.84 -37.89
C SER A 88 -5.25 6.88 -37.80
N MET A 89 -4.15 6.56 -37.12
CA MET A 89 -2.99 7.44 -36.96
C MET A 89 -2.15 7.60 -38.24
N ARG A 90 -2.09 6.57 -39.09
CA ARG A 90 -1.44 6.62 -40.40
C ARG A 90 -2.42 7.26 -41.37
N LYS A 91 -2.26 8.56 -41.67
CA LYS A 91 -3.12 9.37 -42.56
C LYS A 91 -3.22 8.90 -44.04
N PHE A 92 -2.98 7.62 -44.33
CA PHE A 92 -3.12 6.98 -45.63
C PHE A 92 -4.32 6.03 -45.61
N VAL A 93 -5.03 5.93 -46.74
CA VAL A 93 -6.08 4.93 -46.96
C VAL A 93 -5.47 3.55 -46.74
N GLY A 94 -5.76 2.93 -45.59
CA GLY A 94 -5.36 1.55 -45.33
C GLY A 94 -5.93 0.64 -46.41
N ASN A 95 -5.19 -0.40 -46.81
CA ASN A 95 -5.70 -1.37 -47.79
C ASN A 95 -6.98 -2.03 -47.22
N PRO A 96 -8.17 -1.81 -47.83
CA PRO A 96 -9.44 -2.32 -47.30
C PRO A 96 -9.45 -3.84 -47.15
N LEU A 97 -8.73 -4.56 -48.03
CA LEU A 97 -8.60 -6.02 -47.97
C LEU A 97 -7.88 -6.45 -46.69
N LYS A 98 -6.75 -5.82 -46.34
CA LYS A 98 -6.01 -6.12 -45.10
C LYS A 98 -6.79 -5.79 -43.83
N TYR A 99 -7.66 -4.77 -43.88
CA TYR A 99 -8.56 -4.48 -42.76
C TYR A 99 -9.61 -5.59 -42.62
N ARG A 100 -10.24 -5.98 -43.72
CA ARG A 100 -11.23 -7.05 -43.75
C ARG A 100 -10.66 -8.40 -43.29
N ASP A 101 -9.46 -8.76 -43.74
CA ASP A 101 -8.78 -10.00 -43.33
C ASP A 101 -8.49 -9.99 -41.83
N HIS A 102 -8.08 -8.84 -41.27
CA HIS A 102 -7.86 -8.70 -39.83
C HIS A 102 -9.16 -8.80 -39.02
N VAL A 103 -10.24 -8.16 -39.48
CA VAL A 103 -11.55 -8.22 -38.83
C VAL A 103 -12.08 -9.65 -38.84
N HIS A 104 -11.90 -10.39 -39.94
CA HIS A 104 -12.25 -11.81 -40.02
C HIS A 104 -11.42 -12.67 -39.06
N ASP A 105 -10.09 -12.50 -39.00
CA ASP A 105 -9.21 -13.18 -38.03
C ASP A 105 -9.67 -12.94 -36.57
N VAL A 106 -10.03 -11.70 -36.24
CA VAL A 106 -10.56 -11.33 -34.93
C VAL A 106 -11.92 -11.99 -34.68
N ALA A 107 -12.83 -11.97 -35.65
CA ALA A 107 -14.16 -12.58 -35.54
C ALA A 107 -14.07 -14.10 -35.32
N ASP A 108 -13.22 -14.79 -36.07
CA ASP A 108 -12.98 -16.22 -35.95
C ASP A 108 -12.39 -16.57 -34.59
N THR A 109 -11.44 -15.75 -34.11
CA THR A 109 -10.83 -15.94 -32.79
C THR A 109 -11.87 -15.74 -31.66
N ILE A 110 -12.69 -14.69 -31.71
CA ILE A 110 -13.75 -14.47 -30.71
C ILE A 110 -14.79 -15.58 -30.75
N THR A 111 -15.13 -16.09 -31.94
CA THR A 111 -16.04 -17.23 -32.11
C THR A 111 -15.48 -18.50 -31.48
N SER A 112 -14.19 -18.78 -31.69
CA SER A 112 -13.48 -19.89 -31.04
C SER A 112 -13.47 -19.76 -29.52
N ILE A 113 -13.22 -18.54 -28.99
CA ILE A 113 -13.31 -18.24 -27.56
C ILE A 113 -14.71 -18.54 -27.01
N ASN A 114 -15.76 -18.07 -27.68
CA ASN A 114 -17.14 -18.33 -27.26
C ASN A 114 -17.46 -19.83 -27.24
N LYS A 115 -16.95 -20.60 -28.22
CA LYS A 115 -17.09 -22.06 -28.24
C LYS A 115 -16.37 -22.72 -27.07
N LYS A 116 -15.13 -22.30 -26.75
CA LYS A 116 -14.38 -22.79 -25.58
C LYS A 116 -15.15 -22.55 -24.27
N ILE A 117 -15.76 -21.36 -24.10
CA ILE A 117 -16.59 -21.06 -22.91
C ILE A 117 -17.74 -22.06 -22.80
N GLN A 118 -18.46 -22.32 -23.90
CA GLN A 118 -19.58 -23.27 -23.90
C GLN A 118 -19.14 -24.70 -23.55
N GLU A 119 -18.01 -25.15 -24.08
CA GLU A 119 -17.44 -26.48 -23.76
C GLU A 119 -17.08 -26.59 -22.27
N ILE A 120 -16.45 -25.56 -21.70
CA ILE A 120 -16.11 -25.51 -20.26
C ILE A 120 -17.37 -25.58 -19.40
N LEU A 121 -18.41 -24.81 -19.75
CA LEU A 121 -19.69 -24.82 -19.05
C LEU A 121 -20.36 -26.20 -19.11
N LYS A 122 -20.38 -26.85 -20.28
CA LYS A 122 -20.95 -28.19 -20.48
C LYS A 122 -20.20 -29.26 -19.66
N HIS A 123 -18.86 -29.21 -19.63
CA HIS A 123 -18.05 -30.13 -18.83
C HIS A 123 -18.37 -29.99 -17.35
N LYS A 124 -18.45 -28.76 -16.84
CA LYS A 124 -18.79 -28.52 -15.43
C LYS A 124 -20.15 -29.12 -15.05
N GLU A 125 -21.19 -28.86 -15.84
CA GLU A 125 -22.52 -29.46 -15.58
C GLU A 125 -22.44 -30.98 -15.53
N THR A 126 -21.69 -31.61 -16.44
CA THR A 126 -21.50 -33.06 -16.48
C THR A 126 -20.81 -33.58 -15.22
N TYR A 127 -19.77 -32.91 -14.74
CA TYR A 127 -19.03 -33.33 -13.54
C TYR A 127 -19.80 -33.05 -12.25
N VAL A 128 -20.50 -31.92 -12.15
CA VAL A 128 -21.36 -31.59 -11.00
C VAL A 128 -22.53 -32.57 -10.91
N THR A 129 -23.16 -32.90 -12.04
CA THR A 129 -24.26 -33.87 -12.10
C THR A 129 -23.79 -35.28 -11.75
N LYS A 130 -22.62 -35.71 -12.22
CA LYS A 130 -22.01 -37.00 -11.84
C LYS A 130 -21.63 -37.05 -10.36
N ALA A 131 -21.11 -35.96 -9.79
CA ALA A 131 -20.80 -35.88 -8.37
C ALA A 131 -22.07 -35.97 -7.50
N ALA A 132 -23.16 -35.32 -7.92
CA ALA A 132 -24.47 -35.41 -7.25
C ALA A 132 -25.08 -36.83 -7.32
N LEU A 133 -24.91 -37.53 -8.45
CA LEU A 133 -25.39 -38.91 -8.62
C LEU A 133 -24.56 -39.96 -7.86
N SER A 134 -23.30 -39.65 -7.53
CA SER A 134 -22.39 -40.56 -6.81
C SER A 134 -22.59 -40.55 -5.29
N ASN A 135 -23.38 -39.60 -4.76
CA ASN A 135 -23.60 -39.45 -3.31
C ASN A 135 -25.10 -39.25 -2.98
N PRO A 136 -25.95 -40.30 -3.07
CA PRO A 136 -27.37 -40.16 -2.72
C PRO A 136 -27.63 -40.09 -1.21
N HIS A 137 -26.65 -40.35 -0.33
CA HIS A 137 -26.85 -40.55 1.13
C HIS A 137 -25.95 -39.71 2.05
N ALA A 138 -25.45 -38.56 1.60
CA ALA A 138 -24.72 -37.63 2.47
C ALA A 138 -25.63 -36.56 3.12
N GLY A 139 -26.95 -36.68 2.98
CA GLY A 139 -27.90 -35.93 3.80
C GLY A 139 -28.08 -36.63 5.14
N ASP A 140 -27.49 -36.06 6.19
CA ASP A 140 -27.97 -36.10 7.59
C ASP A 140 -27.10 -36.77 8.68
N HIS A 141 -26.05 -37.56 8.40
CA HIS A 141 -25.33 -38.28 9.50
C HIS A 141 -23.80 -38.22 9.56
N HIS A 142 -23.09 -37.39 8.79
CA HIS A 142 -21.61 -37.36 8.82
C HIS A 142 -20.93 -36.05 9.30
N HIS A 143 -21.67 -35.00 9.64
CA HIS A 143 -21.07 -33.74 10.12
C HIS A 143 -20.44 -33.79 11.52
N HIS A 144 -20.64 -34.86 12.32
CA HIS A 144 -20.07 -34.92 13.68
C HIS A 144 -18.76 -35.70 13.82
N HIS A 145 -18.38 -36.55 12.86
CA HIS A 145 -17.21 -37.44 13.04
C HIS A 145 -15.87 -36.86 12.55
N HIS A 146 -15.86 -35.92 11.61
CA HIS A 146 -14.62 -35.30 11.12
C HIS A 146 -14.11 -34.14 12.00
N HIS A 147 -14.98 -33.42 12.69
CA HIS A 147 -14.55 -32.36 13.62
C HIS A 147 -13.82 -32.93 14.85
N HIS A 148 -14.23 -34.09 15.36
CA HIS A 148 -13.62 -34.69 16.55
C HIS A 148 -12.16 -35.15 16.33
N LYS A 149 -11.75 -35.53 15.11
CA LYS A 149 -10.35 -35.91 14.83
C LYS A 149 -9.37 -34.72 14.94
N GLN A 150 -9.78 -33.50 14.59
CA GLN A 150 -8.95 -32.30 14.81
C GLN A 150 -8.90 -31.87 16.28
N TYR A 151 -10.00 -32.05 17.05
CA TYR A 151 -9.99 -31.81 18.50
C TYR A 151 -9.12 -32.82 19.28
N SER A 152 -8.88 -34.00 18.72
CA SER A 152 -8.12 -35.09 19.37
C SER A 152 -6.61 -35.03 19.10
N LEU A 153 -6.19 -34.44 17.97
CA LEU A 153 -4.79 -34.35 17.54
C LEU A 153 -3.95 -33.32 18.30
N ASP A 154 -4.56 -32.46 19.11
CA ASP A 154 -3.84 -31.44 19.89
C ASP A 154 -3.63 -31.83 21.37
N ARG A 155 -4.29 -32.90 21.85
CA ARG A 155 -4.02 -33.45 23.19
C ARG A 155 -2.62 -34.11 23.28
N SER A 156 -2.06 -34.51 22.14
CA SER A 156 -0.74 -35.10 21.98
C SER A 156 0.42 -34.10 21.85
N LYS A 157 0.16 -32.77 21.82
CA LYS A 157 1.22 -31.73 21.89
C LYS A 157 1.55 -31.29 23.33
N SER A 158 1.12 -32.05 24.33
CA SER A 158 1.47 -31.80 25.74
C SER A 158 2.87 -32.32 26.14
N LYS A 159 3.71 -32.75 25.19
CA LYS A 159 5.10 -33.13 25.47
C LYS A 159 6.08 -32.08 24.94
N ILE A 160 6.51 -31.24 25.89
CA ILE A 160 7.72 -30.40 25.90
C ILE A 160 7.68 -29.21 24.91
N GLU A 161 6.85 -28.20 25.18
CA GLU A 161 7.18 -26.84 24.76
C GLU A 161 8.27 -26.33 25.72
N ARG A 162 9.55 -26.33 25.29
CA ARG A 162 10.61 -25.63 26.03
C ARG A 162 10.27 -24.13 26.09
N ASP A 163 10.67 -23.49 27.19
CA ASP A 163 10.42 -22.08 27.50
C ASP A 163 11.28 -21.12 26.64
N ASP A 164 11.34 -21.35 25.33
CA ASP A 164 12.13 -20.55 24.36
C ASP A 164 11.35 -19.29 23.96
N ALA A 165 10.90 -18.50 24.93
CA ALA A 165 10.16 -17.27 24.67
C ALA A 165 11.05 -16.06 24.96
N VAL A 166 11.94 -15.85 23.99
CA VAL A 166 12.85 -14.71 23.87
C VAL A 166 12.05 -13.45 23.49
N GLY A 167 12.47 -12.29 24.00
CA GLY A 167 11.91 -10.98 23.66
C GLY A 167 10.51 -10.66 24.23
N PHE A 168 9.86 -11.59 24.94
CA PHE A 168 8.51 -11.33 25.47
C PHE A 168 8.46 -10.63 26.82
N SER A 169 9.58 -10.48 27.54
CA SER A 169 9.59 -9.98 28.93
C SER A 169 8.95 -8.59 29.08
N HIS A 170 9.37 -7.62 28.26
CA HIS A 170 8.82 -6.27 28.29
C HIS A 170 7.36 -6.22 27.80
N HIS A 171 7.05 -6.97 26.74
CA HIS A 171 5.70 -7.07 26.18
C HIS A 171 4.69 -7.67 27.17
N MET A 172 5.10 -8.73 27.87
CA MET A 172 4.32 -9.34 28.94
C MET A 172 4.07 -8.36 30.05
N LYS A 173 5.10 -7.68 30.56
CA LYS A 173 4.95 -6.69 31.63
C LYS A 173 3.92 -5.63 31.25
N THR A 174 4.05 -5.04 30.06
CA THR A 174 3.13 -4.00 29.56
C THR A 174 1.69 -4.51 29.48
N LEU A 175 1.46 -5.70 28.91
CA LEU A 175 0.12 -6.28 28.77
C LEU A 175 -0.48 -6.72 30.10
N ILE A 176 0.35 -7.20 31.03
CA ILE A 176 -0.07 -7.57 32.39
C ILE A 176 -0.46 -6.31 33.16
N ASP A 177 0.33 -5.24 33.08
CA ASP A 177 0.01 -3.96 33.73
C ASP A 177 -1.33 -3.41 33.21
N GLN A 178 -1.58 -3.50 31.89
CA GLN A 178 -2.88 -3.16 31.30
C GLN A 178 -4.02 -4.09 31.77
N LEU A 179 -3.77 -5.41 31.85
CA LEU A 179 -4.75 -6.38 32.32
C LEU A 179 -5.12 -6.17 33.79
N LEU A 180 -4.16 -5.76 34.62
CA LEU A 180 -4.32 -5.61 36.07
C LEU A 180 -4.60 -4.17 36.52
N ASP A 181 -4.78 -3.24 35.57
CA ASP A 181 -5.07 -1.84 35.88
C ASP A 181 -6.36 -1.72 36.69
N GLN A 182 -6.21 -1.27 37.94
CA GLN A 182 -7.30 -1.13 38.91
C GLN A 182 -8.14 0.12 38.65
N ASN A 183 -7.66 1.06 37.82
CA ASN A 183 -8.41 2.26 37.43
C ASN A 183 -9.52 1.96 36.41
N ILE A 184 -9.57 0.73 35.88
CA ILE A 184 -10.59 0.28 34.93
C ILE A 184 -11.51 -0.72 35.65
N PRO A 185 -12.57 -0.24 36.34
CA PRO A 185 -13.42 -1.09 37.17
C PRO A 185 -14.32 -2.00 36.32
N GLN A 186 -14.80 -1.53 35.18
CA GLN A 186 -15.64 -2.32 34.26
C GLN A 186 -14.80 -3.33 33.46
N ARG A 187 -15.49 -4.29 32.83
CA ARG A 187 -14.86 -5.26 31.93
C ARG A 187 -14.19 -4.60 30.73
N ASP A 188 -12.88 -4.80 30.59
CA ASP A 188 -12.10 -4.31 29.45
C ASP A 188 -11.73 -5.42 28.45
N VAL A 189 -11.45 -5.04 27.21
CA VAL A 189 -11.07 -5.95 26.12
C VAL A 189 -9.71 -5.55 25.57
N ILE A 190 -8.72 -6.42 25.73
CA ILE A 190 -7.36 -6.17 25.26
C ILE A 190 -7.12 -7.02 24.02
N SER A 191 -6.58 -6.41 22.96
CA SER A 191 -6.32 -7.11 21.70
C SER A 191 -4.84 -7.09 21.36
N ILE A 192 -4.25 -8.26 21.09
CA ILE A 192 -2.91 -8.42 20.55
C ILE A 192 -3.01 -8.62 19.03
N ILE A 193 -2.46 -7.69 18.27
CA ILE A 193 -2.54 -7.63 16.80
C ILE A 193 -1.15 -7.82 16.19
N GLY A 194 -1.07 -8.56 15.08
CA GLY A 194 0.18 -8.71 14.33
C GLY A 194 0.09 -9.75 13.22
N THR A 195 1.09 -9.80 12.34
CA THR A 195 1.14 -10.76 11.23
C THR A 195 1.25 -12.21 11.69
N GLY A 196 1.00 -13.15 10.77
CA GLY A 196 1.16 -14.59 11.01
C GLY A 196 2.61 -14.93 11.39
N GLY A 197 2.81 -15.79 12.39
CA GLY A 197 4.15 -16.22 12.81
C GLY A 197 4.89 -15.31 13.81
N LEU A 198 4.30 -14.17 14.24
CA LEU A 198 4.89 -13.30 15.27
C LEU A 198 4.84 -13.85 16.71
N GLY A 199 4.21 -15.01 16.95
CA GLY A 199 4.14 -15.58 18.29
C GLY A 199 3.04 -15.03 19.21
N LYS A 200 2.01 -14.37 18.68
CA LYS A 200 0.84 -13.85 19.45
C LYS A 200 0.23 -14.89 20.40
N THR A 201 -0.01 -16.11 19.90
CA THR A 201 -0.53 -17.23 20.70
C THR A 201 0.43 -17.62 21.83
N LYS A 202 1.75 -17.63 21.57
CA LYS A 202 2.77 -17.94 22.58
C LYS A 202 2.83 -16.86 23.67
N LEU A 203 2.76 -15.58 23.28
CA LEU A 203 2.69 -14.46 24.22
C LEU A 203 1.41 -14.50 25.07
N ALA A 204 0.25 -14.70 24.43
CA ALA A 204 -1.01 -14.86 25.15
C ALA A 204 -0.97 -16.04 26.13
N ARG A 205 -0.28 -17.14 25.76
CA ARG A 205 -0.15 -18.34 26.59
C ARG A 205 0.63 -18.03 27.85
N LYS A 206 1.79 -17.39 27.71
CA LYS A 206 2.57 -16.92 28.88
C LYS A 206 1.78 -15.99 29.78
N ILE A 207 1.01 -15.06 29.21
CA ILE A 207 0.15 -14.17 29.99
C ILE A 207 -0.91 -14.98 30.76
N TYR A 208 -1.61 -15.89 30.08
CA TYR A 208 -2.61 -16.75 30.71
C TYR A 208 -2.03 -17.61 31.83
N ASP A 209 -0.86 -18.19 31.62
CA ASP A 209 -0.21 -19.01 32.65
C ASP A 209 0.26 -18.18 33.85
N THR A 210 0.64 -16.92 33.63
CA THR A 210 1.14 -16.00 34.68
C THR A 210 -0.01 -15.39 35.49
N VAL A 211 -0.98 -14.75 34.83
CA VAL A 211 -2.07 -14.00 35.50
C VAL A 211 -3.41 -14.72 35.51
N GLY A 212 -3.63 -15.70 34.64
CA GLY A 212 -4.87 -16.47 34.59
C GLY A 212 -4.83 -17.73 35.47
N ALA A 213 -4.03 -18.72 35.08
CA ALA A 213 -4.05 -20.06 35.66
C ALA A 213 -3.40 -20.15 37.06
N ARG A 214 -2.46 -19.27 37.37
CA ARG A 214 -1.70 -19.29 38.64
C ARG A 214 -2.12 -18.23 39.65
N SER A 215 -3.09 -17.39 39.32
CA SER A 215 -3.49 -16.24 40.14
C SER A 215 -4.84 -16.47 40.83
N THR A 216 -4.94 -16.10 42.11
CA THR A 216 -6.23 -16.03 42.84
C THR A 216 -7.08 -14.81 42.45
N TYR A 217 -6.52 -13.93 41.62
CA TYR A 217 -7.15 -12.67 41.21
C TYR A 217 -8.42 -12.88 40.38
N PHE A 218 -8.40 -13.83 39.45
CA PHE A 218 -9.56 -14.17 38.61
C PHE A 218 -10.24 -15.44 39.13
N LYS A 219 -11.54 -15.36 39.42
CA LYS A 219 -12.35 -16.50 39.88
C LYS A 219 -12.75 -17.44 38.74
N CYS A 220 -12.62 -17.00 37.49
CA CYS A 220 -12.94 -17.79 36.30
C CYS A 220 -11.93 -17.46 35.19
N CYS A 221 -11.18 -18.45 34.75
CA CYS A 221 -10.21 -18.32 33.67
C CYS A 221 -10.54 -19.33 32.57
N VAL A 222 -10.72 -18.85 31.34
CA VAL A 222 -11.02 -19.72 30.19
C VAL A 222 -10.19 -19.31 28.99
N TRP A 223 -9.52 -20.29 28.39
CA TRP A 223 -8.86 -20.14 27.10
C TRP A 223 -9.66 -20.86 26.01
N VAL A 224 -9.97 -20.15 24.93
CA VAL A 224 -10.55 -20.74 23.72
C VAL A 224 -9.67 -20.42 22.52
N TYR A 225 -9.28 -21.48 21.81
CA TYR A 225 -8.65 -21.38 20.50
C TYR A 225 -9.73 -21.39 19.42
N GLY A 226 -9.75 -20.37 18.57
CA GLY A 226 -10.70 -20.24 17.47
C GLY A 226 -10.26 -21.05 16.26
N CYS A 227 -11.18 -21.85 15.69
CA CYS A 227 -10.98 -22.39 14.36
C CYS A 227 -11.38 -21.38 13.28
N ARG A 228 -10.82 -21.53 12.08
CA ARG A 228 -11.00 -20.65 10.91
C ARG A 228 -12.48 -20.38 10.57
N GLU A 229 -13.38 -21.32 10.88
CA GLU A 229 -14.79 -21.29 10.48
C GLU A 229 -15.77 -20.97 11.63
N PHE A 230 -15.25 -20.65 12.82
CA PHE A 230 -16.10 -20.44 13.98
C PHE A 230 -17.12 -19.32 13.75
N LYS A 231 -18.38 -19.71 13.82
CA LYS A 231 -19.53 -18.81 13.93
C LYS A 231 -19.63 -18.31 15.39
N PRO A 232 -20.39 -17.24 15.65
CA PRO A 232 -20.64 -16.74 17.01
C PRO A 232 -21.06 -17.83 18.01
N ARG A 233 -21.86 -18.81 17.56
CA ARG A 233 -22.34 -19.93 18.38
C ARG A 233 -21.20 -20.83 18.85
N ASP A 234 -20.24 -21.14 17.97
CA ASP A 234 -19.15 -22.07 18.24
C ASP A 234 -18.23 -21.54 19.35
N TRP A 235 -17.96 -20.23 19.34
CA TRP A 235 -17.22 -19.58 20.41
C TRP A 235 -17.89 -19.75 21.77
N LEU A 236 -19.19 -19.46 21.87
CA LEU A 236 -19.93 -19.60 23.12
C LEU A 236 -19.96 -21.06 23.60
N LEU A 237 -20.15 -22.02 22.70
CA LEU A 237 -20.09 -23.44 23.02
C LEU A 237 -18.72 -23.85 23.56
N CYS A 238 -17.63 -23.43 22.92
CA CYS A 238 -16.27 -23.75 23.36
C CYS A 238 -15.90 -23.09 24.70
N ILE A 239 -16.46 -21.92 25.01
CA ILE A 239 -16.30 -21.27 26.32
C ILE A 239 -17.07 -22.06 27.38
N LEU A 240 -18.36 -22.30 27.15
CA LEU A 240 -19.24 -22.97 28.11
C LEU A 240 -18.83 -24.42 28.39
N ASN A 241 -18.29 -25.14 27.40
CA ASN A 241 -17.73 -26.49 27.59
C ASN A 241 -16.51 -26.53 28.54
N ARG A 242 -15.89 -25.38 28.83
CA ARG A 242 -14.77 -25.25 29.78
C ARG A 242 -15.20 -24.68 31.14
N MET A 243 -16.50 -24.54 31.36
CA MET A 243 -17.07 -23.97 32.58
C MET A 243 -17.99 -24.98 33.27
N GLU A 244 -18.14 -24.83 34.58
CA GLU A 244 -19.21 -25.51 35.31
C GLU A 244 -20.55 -24.85 35.00
N LEU A 245 -21.46 -25.62 34.40
CA LEU A 245 -22.79 -25.13 34.03
C LEU A 245 -23.72 -25.07 35.24
N PRO A 246 -24.67 -24.12 35.28
CA PRO A 246 -25.72 -24.09 36.28
C PRO A 246 -26.55 -25.38 36.27
N LYS A 247 -26.96 -25.85 37.46
CA LYS A 247 -27.80 -27.07 37.61
C LYS A 247 -29.12 -26.92 36.85
N GLY A 248 -29.57 -28.01 36.20
CA GLY A 248 -30.85 -28.06 35.49
C GLY A 248 -30.85 -27.52 34.05
N LYS A 249 -29.68 -27.20 33.48
CA LYS A 249 -29.56 -26.80 32.07
C LYS A 249 -29.59 -28.02 31.14
N ARG A 250 -30.26 -27.86 29.99
CA ARG A 250 -30.26 -28.81 28.87
C ARG A 250 -28.87 -28.88 28.22
N LYS A 251 -28.62 -29.86 27.34
CA LYS A 251 -27.33 -29.93 26.62
C LYS A 251 -27.10 -28.65 25.85
N ILE A 252 -25.93 -28.02 26.03
CA ILE A 252 -25.61 -26.75 25.37
C ILE A 252 -25.60 -26.85 23.84
N GLN A 253 -25.38 -28.06 23.31
CA GLN A 253 -25.43 -28.35 21.86
C GLN A 253 -26.79 -28.07 21.23
N ASP A 254 -27.87 -28.12 22.03
CA ASP A 254 -29.24 -27.92 21.57
C ASP A 254 -29.70 -26.46 21.77
N MET A 255 -28.90 -25.62 22.45
CA MET A 255 -29.26 -24.24 22.76
C MET A 255 -29.07 -23.31 21.55
N SER A 256 -30.00 -22.39 21.38
CA SER A 256 -29.88 -21.28 20.44
C SER A 256 -28.74 -20.33 20.83
N LEU A 257 -28.33 -19.45 19.90
CA LEU A 257 -27.28 -18.47 20.16
C LEU A 257 -27.58 -17.59 21.38
N ASP A 258 -28.82 -17.11 21.52
CA ASP A 258 -29.19 -16.22 22.62
C ASP A 258 -29.35 -16.97 23.96
N GLU A 259 -29.78 -18.23 23.93
CA GLU A 259 -29.77 -19.09 25.13
C GLU A 259 -28.33 -19.36 25.61
N LEU A 260 -27.38 -19.54 24.69
CA LEU A 260 -25.97 -19.68 25.02
C LEU A 260 -25.41 -18.38 25.62
N LYS A 261 -25.75 -17.21 25.05
CA LYS A 261 -25.35 -15.91 25.62
C LYS A 261 -25.86 -15.76 27.06
N LYS A 262 -27.16 -16.06 27.28
CA LYS A 262 -27.78 -15.97 28.61
C LYS A 262 -27.12 -16.93 29.60
N THR A 263 -26.82 -18.16 29.18
CA THR A 263 -26.14 -19.14 30.02
C THR A 263 -24.72 -18.68 30.37
N LEU A 264 -23.99 -18.08 29.43
CA LEU A 264 -22.66 -17.53 29.71
C LEU A 264 -22.72 -16.35 30.70
N ILE A 265 -23.72 -15.47 30.57
CA ILE A 265 -23.96 -14.39 31.54
C ILE A 265 -24.17 -14.98 32.94
N GLU A 266 -25.05 -15.97 33.09
CA GLU A 266 -25.30 -16.64 34.38
C GLU A 266 -24.03 -17.27 34.98
N CYS A 267 -23.12 -17.81 34.15
CA CYS A 267 -21.85 -18.38 34.60
C CYS A 267 -20.85 -17.33 35.10
N LEU A 268 -20.83 -16.15 34.47
CA LEU A 268 -19.82 -15.10 34.66
C LEU A 268 -20.24 -14.00 35.64
N GLN A 269 -21.53 -13.74 35.77
CA GLN A 269 -22.05 -12.62 36.55
C GLN A 269 -21.62 -12.69 38.01
N GLY A 270 -21.19 -11.55 38.56
CA GLY A 270 -20.66 -11.43 39.93
C GLY A 270 -19.28 -12.05 40.14
N LYS A 271 -18.68 -12.69 39.12
CA LYS A 271 -17.32 -13.23 39.18
C LYS A 271 -16.37 -12.35 38.38
N ARG A 272 -15.18 -12.14 38.94
CA ARG A 272 -14.07 -11.56 38.19
C ARG A 272 -13.50 -12.62 37.25
N TYR A 273 -13.67 -12.43 35.94
CA TYR A 273 -13.27 -13.42 34.94
C TYR A 273 -12.17 -12.93 34.00
N PHE A 274 -11.41 -13.89 33.48
CA PHE A 274 -10.42 -13.69 32.43
C PHE A 274 -10.65 -14.69 31.29
N VAL A 275 -11.05 -14.20 30.12
CA VAL A 275 -11.30 -15.06 28.95
C VAL A 275 -10.31 -14.72 27.84
N VAL A 276 -9.55 -15.72 27.38
CA VAL A 276 -8.67 -15.61 26.22
C VAL A 276 -9.37 -16.19 25.00
N MET A 277 -9.49 -15.38 23.95
CA MET A 277 -10.02 -15.75 22.65
C MET A 277 -8.89 -15.69 21.63
N ASP A 278 -8.22 -16.82 21.42
CA ASP A 278 -7.04 -16.90 20.58
C ASP A 278 -7.42 -17.12 19.11
N SER A 279 -6.82 -16.34 18.22
CA SER A 279 -6.93 -16.41 16.76
C SER A 279 -8.34 -16.08 16.24
N MET A 280 -8.87 -14.92 16.62
CA MET A 280 -10.13 -14.40 16.08
C MET A 280 -9.93 -13.71 14.72
N TRP A 281 -10.72 -14.12 13.73
CA TRP A 281 -10.55 -13.71 12.32
C TRP A 281 -11.56 -12.69 11.81
N LYS A 282 -12.77 -12.63 12.38
CA LYS A 282 -13.88 -11.83 11.82
C LYS A 282 -14.35 -10.77 12.82
N THR A 283 -14.25 -9.50 12.42
CA THR A 283 -14.78 -8.31 13.14
C THR A 283 -16.22 -8.49 13.63
N GLY A 284 -17.11 -9.04 12.79
CA GLY A 284 -18.53 -9.21 13.13
C GLY A 284 -18.81 -10.22 14.26
N VAL A 285 -17.90 -11.17 14.51
CA VAL A 285 -18.14 -12.23 15.51
C VAL A 285 -18.13 -11.66 16.92
N TRP A 286 -17.12 -10.86 17.26
CA TRP A 286 -17.04 -10.20 18.57
C TRP A 286 -18.26 -9.32 18.83
N ASN A 287 -18.66 -8.50 17.86
CA ASN A 287 -19.86 -7.65 17.98
C ASN A 287 -21.14 -8.43 18.28
N THR A 288 -21.23 -9.67 17.80
CA THR A 288 -22.41 -10.53 18.02
C THR A 288 -22.42 -11.14 19.42
N ILE A 289 -21.25 -11.50 19.97
CA ILE A 289 -21.15 -12.22 21.24
C ILE A 289 -20.78 -11.34 22.43
N LYS A 290 -20.32 -10.10 22.21
CA LYS A 290 -19.81 -9.22 23.29
C LYS A 290 -20.82 -8.94 24.39
N SER A 291 -22.12 -9.03 24.09
CA SER A 291 -23.21 -8.90 25.06
C SER A 291 -23.31 -10.07 26.04
N ALA A 292 -22.68 -11.21 25.75
CA ALA A 292 -22.61 -12.37 26.64
C ALA A 292 -21.57 -12.24 27.76
N PHE A 293 -20.80 -11.14 27.77
CA PHE A 293 -19.70 -10.89 28.69
C PHE A 293 -20.09 -9.73 29.63
N PRO A 294 -20.51 -10.01 30.89
CA PRO A 294 -20.98 -9.00 31.83
C PRO A 294 -19.95 -7.88 32.07
N LYS A 295 -20.41 -6.63 32.14
CA LYS A 295 -19.56 -5.44 32.39
C LYS A 295 -19.54 -5.03 33.86
N ASP A 296 -19.71 -5.99 34.76
CA ASP A 296 -19.68 -5.77 36.20
C ASP A 296 -18.41 -5.00 36.59
N GLU A 297 -18.51 -4.14 37.60
CA GLU A 297 -17.41 -3.29 38.08
C GLU A 297 -16.40 -4.05 38.96
N ASN A 298 -16.04 -5.25 38.51
CA ASN A 298 -15.21 -6.20 39.24
C ASN A 298 -13.83 -6.43 38.57
N GLY A 299 -13.50 -5.63 37.55
CA GLY A 299 -12.21 -5.67 36.86
C GLY A 299 -12.01 -6.90 35.98
N SER A 300 -13.08 -7.45 35.40
CA SER A 300 -13.00 -8.57 34.44
C SER A 300 -12.28 -8.20 33.14
N ARG A 301 -11.68 -9.19 32.47
CA ARG A 301 -10.85 -8.97 31.28
C ARG A 301 -11.14 -10.00 30.19
N VAL A 302 -11.10 -9.55 28.94
CA VAL A 302 -11.09 -10.42 27.75
C VAL A 302 -9.83 -10.11 26.94
N LEU A 303 -9.01 -11.12 26.68
CA LEU A 303 -7.83 -11.00 25.82
C LEU A 303 -8.12 -11.66 24.47
N ILE A 304 -7.96 -10.91 23.38
CA ILE A 304 -8.19 -11.40 22.03
C ILE A 304 -6.86 -11.35 21.27
N THR A 305 -6.46 -12.45 20.62
CA THR A 305 -5.37 -12.39 19.63
C THR A 305 -5.98 -12.42 18.24
N CYS A 306 -5.51 -11.54 17.35
CA CYS A 306 -6.06 -11.42 16.00
C CYS A 306 -5.01 -10.90 15.01
N ARG A 307 -5.25 -11.08 13.71
CA ARG A 307 -4.37 -10.56 12.64
C ARG A 307 -4.77 -9.15 12.18
N GLU A 308 -6.02 -8.77 12.44
CA GLU A 308 -6.59 -7.47 12.12
C GLU A 308 -7.24 -6.83 13.35
N LYS A 309 -7.60 -5.55 13.27
CA LYS A 309 -8.32 -4.87 14.34
C LYS A 309 -9.79 -5.36 14.39
N VAL A 310 -10.10 -6.22 15.36
CA VAL A 310 -11.43 -6.82 15.56
C VAL A 310 -12.29 -6.04 16.56
N VAL A 311 -11.66 -5.30 17.49
CA VAL A 311 -12.33 -4.62 18.61
C VAL A 311 -12.49 -3.11 18.32
N SER A 312 -13.68 -2.57 18.62
CA SER A 312 -13.97 -1.15 18.45
C SER A 312 -13.43 -0.30 19.62
N ILE A 313 -13.31 1.01 19.43
CA ILE A 313 -12.87 1.95 20.48
C ILE A 313 -13.88 2.01 21.63
N GLU A 314 -15.17 1.75 21.36
CA GLU A 314 -16.22 1.74 22.39
C GLU A 314 -16.17 0.48 23.27
N ASP A 315 -15.54 -0.59 22.78
CA ASP A 315 -15.47 -1.87 23.49
C ASP A 315 -14.27 -1.98 24.44
N SER A 316 -13.30 -1.08 24.31
CA SER A 316 -12.06 -1.09 25.08
C SER A 316 -11.59 0.31 25.47
N LYS A 317 -11.24 0.48 26.75
CA LYS A 317 -10.54 1.70 27.22
C LYS A 317 -9.04 1.63 26.93
N THR A 318 -8.53 0.45 26.63
CA THR A 318 -7.11 0.19 26.36
C THR A 318 -6.86 0.17 24.84
N PRO A 319 -5.84 0.87 24.34
CA PRO A 319 -5.50 0.80 22.92
C PRO A 319 -5.05 -0.62 22.53
N PRO A 320 -5.29 -1.07 21.29
CA PRO A 320 -4.83 -2.36 20.81
C PRO A 320 -3.30 -2.46 20.87
N TYR A 321 -2.79 -3.61 21.29
CA TYR A 321 -1.36 -3.89 21.36
C TYR A 321 -0.86 -4.50 20.05
N PHE A 322 -0.08 -3.74 19.29
CA PHE A 322 0.59 -4.25 18.09
C PHE A 322 1.90 -4.90 18.49
N LEU A 323 1.98 -6.23 18.35
CA LEU A 323 3.18 -7.00 18.68
C LEU A 323 4.27 -6.68 17.63
N PRO A 324 5.43 -6.13 18.03
CA PRO A 324 6.52 -5.87 17.10
C PRO A 324 7.23 -7.16 16.66
N PHE A 325 8.09 -7.02 15.65
CA PHE A 325 9.08 -8.03 15.30
C PHE A 325 10.19 -8.02 16.37
N LEU A 326 10.90 -9.13 16.51
CA LEU A 326 12.08 -9.21 17.37
C LEU A 326 13.17 -8.28 16.85
N ASP A 327 13.94 -7.69 17.76
CA ASP A 327 15.17 -7.00 17.37
C ASP A 327 16.29 -7.98 16.98
N ASP A 328 17.44 -7.45 16.54
CA ASP A 328 18.56 -8.26 16.06
C ASP A 328 19.15 -9.17 17.15
N ASP A 329 19.17 -8.72 18.40
CA ASP A 329 19.73 -9.49 19.53
C ASP A 329 18.75 -10.56 20.00
N GLU A 330 17.47 -10.21 20.15
CA GLU A 330 16.39 -11.16 20.42
C GLU A 330 16.27 -12.22 19.32
N SER A 331 16.48 -11.83 18.06
CA SER A 331 16.47 -12.75 16.93
C SER A 331 17.62 -13.74 17.00
N TRP A 332 18.80 -13.26 17.34
CA TRP A 332 19.98 -14.09 17.52
C TRP A 332 19.82 -15.04 18.70
N GLU A 333 19.37 -14.54 19.85
CA GLU A 333 19.13 -15.35 21.05
C GLU A 333 18.11 -16.46 20.76
N LEU A 334 17.01 -16.16 20.04
CA LEU A 334 16.04 -17.17 19.64
C LEU A 334 16.65 -18.23 18.72
N LEU A 335 17.48 -17.83 17.74
CA LEU A 335 18.18 -18.76 16.85
C LEU A 335 19.11 -19.67 17.65
N CYS A 336 19.95 -19.09 18.52
CA CYS A 336 20.89 -19.81 19.36
C CYS A 336 20.20 -20.84 20.27
N ASN A 337 19.16 -20.41 20.99
CA ASN A 337 18.43 -21.29 21.91
C ASN A 337 17.83 -22.49 21.16
N ASN A 338 17.35 -22.27 19.93
CA ASN A 338 16.80 -23.34 19.12
C ASN A 338 17.89 -24.26 18.56
N VAL A 339 18.99 -23.75 18.00
CA VAL A 339 20.06 -24.54 17.37
C VAL A 339 20.90 -25.30 18.41
N PHE A 340 21.38 -24.62 19.45
CA PHE A 340 22.33 -25.15 20.42
C PHE A 340 21.68 -25.68 21.70
N HIS A 341 20.35 -25.61 21.82
CA HIS A 341 19.61 -26.09 22.99
C HIS A 341 20.05 -25.46 24.32
N GLY A 342 20.43 -24.19 24.29
CA GLY A 342 20.94 -23.44 25.46
C GLY A 342 22.43 -23.66 25.76
N ALA A 343 23.14 -24.45 24.94
CA ALA A 343 24.60 -24.49 24.98
C ALA A 343 25.22 -23.24 24.32
N GLN A 344 26.47 -22.96 24.68
CA GLN A 344 27.20 -21.82 24.14
C GLN A 344 27.50 -22.04 22.64
N CYS A 345 27.20 -21.04 21.82
CA CYS A 345 27.53 -21.02 20.41
C CYS A 345 29.06 -21.01 20.24
N PRO A 346 29.65 -21.83 19.34
CA PRO A 346 31.05 -21.68 18.97
C PRO A 346 31.34 -20.27 18.43
N ASP A 347 32.45 -19.67 18.86
CA ASP A 347 32.84 -18.29 18.50
C ASP A 347 32.89 -18.08 16.97
N ASP A 348 33.40 -19.08 16.24
CA ASP A 348 33.51 -19.07 14.78
C ASP A 348 32.15 -19.00 14.05
N LEU A 349 31.05 -19.36 14.73
CA LEU A 349 29.70 -19.38 14.17
C LEU A 349 28.85 -18.18 14.59
N GLU A 350 29.26 -17.40 15.59
CA GLU A 350 28.44 -16.30 16.10
C GLU A 350 28.20 -15.23 15.02
N THR A 351 29.27 -14.79 14.35
CA THR A 351 29.18 -13.71 13.36
C THR A 351 28.24 -14.10 12.21
N ILE A 352 28.40 -15.31 11.69
CA ILE A 352 27.57 -15.81 10.59
C ILE A 352 26.15 -16.14 11.03
N GLY A 353 25.98 -16.65 12.25
CA GLY A 353 24.68 -16.90 12.84
C GLY A 353 23.86 -15.63 13.04
N ARG A 354 24.49 -14.54 13.51
CA ARG A 354 23.86 -13.22 13.59
C ARG A 354 23.41 -12.75 12.21
N GLN A 355 24.24 -12.86 11.17
CA GLN A 355 23.86 -12.50 9.80
C GLN A 355 22.67 -13.32 9.27
N LEU A 356 22.61 -14.61 9.61
CA LEU A 356 21.50 -15.50 9.26
C LEU A 356 20.21 -15.11 9.99
N SER A 357 20.28 -14.82 11.29
CA SER A 357 19.12 -14.36 12.07
C SER A 357 18.58 -13.00 11.57
N GLN A 358 19.47 -12.07 11.24
CA GLN A 358 19.13 -10.77 10.64
C GLN A 358 18.42 -10.93 9.29
N SER A 359 18.75 -11.99 8.53
CA SER A 359 18.08 -12.30 7.27
C SER A 359 16.59 -12.66 7.44
N CYS A 360 16.18 -13.09 8.64
CA CYS A 360 14.77 -13.34 8.99
C CYS A 360 13.99 -12.09 9.43
N LYS A 361 14.67 -10.94 9.61
CA LYS A 361 14.07 -9.63 9.95
C LYS A 361 13.12 -9.67 11.15
N GLY A 362 13.52 -10.41 12.19
CA GLY A 362 12.79 -10.44 13.45
C GLY A 362 11.49 -11.22 13.44
N LEU A 363 11.19 -12.01 12.39
CA LEU A 363 10.00 -12.87 12.38
C LEU A 363 10.30 -14.20 13.11
N PRO A 364 9.71 -14.48 14.30
CA PRO A 364 10.03 -15.66 15.09
C PRO A 364 9.83 -16.98 14.35
N LEU A 365 8.75 -17.11 13.58
CA LEU A 365 8.50 -18.33 12.79
C LEU A 365 9.63 -18.61 11.79
N SER A 366 10.14 -17.58 11.10
CA SER A 366 11.25 -17.72 10.17
C SER A 366 12.53 -18.15 10.88
N ILE A 367 12.80 -17.59 12.05
CA ILE A 367 13.98 -17.90 12.86
C ILE A 367 13.92 -19.35 13.35
N VAL A 368 12.77 -19.81 13.85
CA VAL A 368 12.60 -21.18 14.34
C VAL A 368 12.75 -22.20 13.22
N VAL A 369 12.18 -21.93 12.03
CA VAL A 369 12.33 -22.84 10.88
C VAL A 369 13.77 -22.83 10.36
N LEU A 370 14.44 -21.68 10.33
CA LEU A 370 15.86 -21.63 10.00
C LEU A 370 16.70 -22.42 11.01
N ALA A 371 16.43 -22.29 12.31
CA ALA A 371 17.09 -23.05 13.35
C ALA A 371 16.93 -24.55 13.13
N ASP A 372 15.72 -24.99 12.78
CA ASP A 372 15.43 -26.39 12.49
C ASP A 372 16.22 -26.91 11.28
N LEU A 373 16.36 -26.12 10.22
CA LEU A 373 17.21 -26.45 9.08
C LEU A 373 18.69 -26.56 9.49
N LEU A 374 19.18 -25.63 10.31
CA LEU A 374 20.58 -25.57 10.72
C LEU A 374 20.98 -26.74 11.64
N LYS A 375 20.04 -27.30 12.43
CA LYS A 375 20.29 -28.49 13.26
C LYS A 375 20.67 -29.74 12.46
N HIS A 376 20.24 -29.79 11.20
CA HIS A 376 20.40 -30.98 10.35
C HIS A 376 21.60 -30.88 9.40
N VAL A 377 22.43 -29.83 9.54
CA VAL A 377 23.64 -29.64 8.74
C VAL A 377 24.87 -29.48 9.61
N GLU A 378 26.04 -29.63 8.99
CA GLU A 378 27.32 -29.45 9.67
C GLU A 378 27.45 -28.03 10.25
N LEU A 379 27.84 -27.95 11.52
CA LEU A 379 28.08 -26.72 12.27
C LEU A 379 29.43 -26.11 11.87
N SER A 380 29.53 -25.62 10.62
CA SER A 380 30.71 -24.97 10.08
C SER A 380 30.37 -23.68 9.38
N HIS A 381 31.29 -22.70 9.45
CA HIS A 381 31.13 -21.41 8.79
C HIS A 381 30.87 -21.57 7.27
N TRP A 382 31.56 -22.51 6.62
CA TRP A 382 31.37 -22.82 5.19
C TRP A 382 29.97 -23.33 4.86
N THR A 383 29.39 -24.17 5.70
CA THR A 383 28.04 -24.71 5.46
C THR A 383 26.99 -23.64 5.70
N TRP A 384 27.13 -22.84 6.76
CA TRP A 384 26.20 -21.75 7.07
C TRP A 384 26.26 -20.62 6.03
N SER A 385 27.43 -20.36 5.42
CA SER A 385 27.59 -19.28 4.45
C SER A 385 26.79 -19.49 3.16
N LYS A 386 26.45 -20.75 2.84
CA LYS A 386 25.57 -21.10 1.70
C LYS A 386 24.15 -20.58 1.87
N TYR A 387 23.69 -20.39 3.11
CA TYR A 387 22.34 -19.90 3.41
C TYR A 387 22.24 -18.38 3.36
N ILE A 388 23.36 -17.65 3.52
CA ILE A 388 23.38 -16.19 3.50
C ILE A 388 22.84 -15.69 2.15
N GLY A 389 21.94 -14.71 2.20
CA GLY A 389 21.30 -14.15 1.02
C GLY A 389 20.17 -15.00 0.43
N ASN A 390 20.10 -16.28 0.79
CA ASN A 390 19.12 -17.26 0.27
C ASN A 390 18.15 -17.82 1.33
N VAL A 391 18.24 -17.39 2.60
CA VAL A 391 17.38 -17.84 3.71
C VAL A 391 15.91 -17.96 3.31
N ASN A 392 15.34 -16.93 2.68
CA ASN A 392 13.93 -16.95 2.27
C ASN A 392 13.61 -18.05 1.26
N SER A 393 14.54 -18.40 0.35
CA SER A 393 14.34 -19.50 -0.59
C SER A 393 14.09 -20.80 0.17
N TYR A 394 14.96 -21.11 1.15
CA TYR A 394 14.82 -22.31 1.98
C TYR A 394 13.56 -22.27 2.85
N LEU A 395 13.22 -21.11 3.41
CA LEU A 395 12.00 -20.92 4.21
C LEU A 395 10.69 -20.98 3.39
N THR A 396 10.78 -21.06 2.07
CA THR A 396 9.63 -21.10 1.16
C THR A 396 9.55 -22.39 0.34
N GLU A 397 10.47 -23.34 0.56
CA GLU A 397 10.36 -24.67 -0.03
C GLU A 397 9.09 -25.37 0.48
N ASP A 398 8.43 -26.17 -0.37
CA ASP A 398 7.14 -26.85 -0.07
C ASP A 398 7.14 -27.67 1.24
N LYS A 399 8.32 -28.04 1.75
CA LYS A 399 8.48 -28.77 3.03
C LYS A 399 8.41 -27.87 4.26
N THR A 400 8.56 -26.56 4.09
CA THR A 400 8.61 -25.57 5.18
C THR A 400 7.24 -24.93 5.38
N ARG A 401 6.61 -25.18 6.54
CA ARG A 401 5.24 -24.72 6.88
C ARG A 401 5.07 -23.18 6.98
N CYS A 402 6.10 -22.41 6.66
CA CYS A 402 6.11 -20.94 6.77
C CYS A 402 5.07 -20.30 5.85
N LEU A 403 5.05 -20.68 4.57
CA LEU A 403 4.08 -20.13 3.62
C LEU A 403 2.66 -20.55 3.97
N ASP A 404 2.43 -21.79 4.42
CA ASP A 404 1.09 -22.25 4.83
C ASP A 404 0.49 -21.39 5.95
N VAL A 405 1.29 -21.06 6.97
CA VAL A 405 0.84 -20.23 8.11
C VAL A 405 0.50 -18.80 7.65
N MET A 406 1.23 -18.28 6.67
CA MET A 406 1.02 -16.93 6.13
C MET A 406 -0.09 -16.88 5.07
N ALA A 407 -0.26 -17.92 4.28
CA ALA A 407 -1.25 -18.02 3.21
C ALA A 407 -2.67 -17.82 3.72
N GLU A 408 -2.95 -18.20 4.98
CA GLU A 408 -4.22 -17.89 5.64
C GLU A 408 -4.55 -16.38 5.63
N SER A 409 -3.56 -15.49 5.69
CA SER A 409 -3.81 -14.05 5.61
C SER A 409 -4.29 -13.61 4.22
N TYR A 410 -3.88 -14.33 3.16
CA TYR A 410 -4.29 -14.05 1.79
C TYR A 410 -5.66 -14.67 1.46
N THR A 411 -5.92 -15.90 1.91
CA THR A 411 -7.18 -16.60 1.61
C THR A 411 -8.39 -15.82 2.11
N HIS A 412 -8.28 -15.20 3.29
CA HIS A 412 -9.33 -14.41 3.94
C HIS A 412 -9.34 -12.92 3.53
N LEU A 413 -8.45 -12.52 2.64
CA LEU A 413 -8.41 -11.16 2.16
C LEU A 413 -9.65 -10.88 1.27
N PRO A 414 -10.38 -9.76 1.47
CA PRO A 414 -11.48 -9.38 0.58
C PRO A 414 -11.07 -9.33 -0.88
N GLY A 415 -11.99 -9.67 -1.80
CA GLY A 415 -11.71 -9.75 -3.23
C GLY A 415 -11.07 -8.48 -3.81
N HIS A 416 -11.53 -7.30 -3.38
CA HIS A 416 -11.00 -5.99 -3.83
C HIS A 416 -9.56 -5.73 -3.40
N LEU A 417 -9.08 -6.36 -2.33
CA LEU A 417 -7.71 -6.21 -1.83
C LEU A 417 -6.73 -7.21 -2.41
N LYS A 418 -7.18 -8.35 -2.96
CA LYS A 418 -6.29 -9.41 -3.43
C LYS A 418 -5.33 -8.92 -4.51
N SER A 419 -5.83 -8.24 -5.54
CA SER A 419 -4.98 -7.66 -6.59
C SER A 419 -3.97 -6.64 -6.07
N CYS A 420 -4.39 -5.81 -5.08
CA CYS A 420 -3.53 -4.84 -4.43
C CYS A 420 -2.40 -5.54 -3.65
N PHE A 421 -2.74 -6.58 -2.88
CA PHE A 421 -1.77 -7.40 -2.16
C PHE A 421 -0.79 -8.12 -3.10
N LEU A 422 -1.29 -8.82 -4.12
CA LEU A 422 -0.44 -9.54 -5.07
C LEU A 422 0.55 -8.61 -5.77
N SER A 423 0.14 -7.38 -6.11
CA SER A 423 1.03 -6.41 -6.76
C SER A 423 2.22 -5.97 -5.91
N LEU A 424 2.19 -6.19 -4.58
CA LEU A 424 3.32 -5.91 -3.69
C LEU A 424 4.55 -6.77 -4.05
N GLY A 425 4.33 -7.97 -4.58
CA GLY A 425 5.39 -8.87 -5.05
C GLY A 425 6.25 -8.29 -6.16
N LEU A 426 5.77 -7.28 -6.89
CA LEU A 426 6.52 -6.59 -7.95
C LEU A 426 7.74 -5.82 -7.43
N PHE A 427 7.70 -5.36 -6.18
CA PHE A 427 8.77 -4.51 -5.64
C PHE A 427 9.99 -5.35 -5.22
N PRO A 428 11.22 -4.80 -5.28
CA PRO A 428 12.41 -5.46 -4.74
C PRO A 428 12.33 -5.72 -3.23
N LYS A 429 13.20 -6.60 -2.74
CA LYS A 429 13.43 -6.80 -1.30
C LYS A 429 13.81 -5.45 -0.67
N ASP A 430 13.32 -5.16 0.54
CA ASP A 430 13.60 -3.93 1.31
C ASP A 430 13.16 -2.60 0.69
N PHE A 431 12.46 -2.64 -0.45
CA PHE A 431 12.09 -1.44 -1.16
C PHE A 431 11.09 -0.59 -0.34
N GLU A 432 11.45 0.65 -0.06
CA GLU A 432 10.55 1.61 0.57
C GLU A 432 9.59 2.19 -0.48
N ILE A 433 8.34 1.74 -0.43
CA ILE A 433 7.31 2.09 -1.41
C ILE A 433 6.65 3.41 -1.00
N SER A 434 6.63 4.39 -1.89
CA SER A 434 5.83 5.60 -1.71
C SER A 434 4.33 5.27 -1.78
N VAL A 435 3.55 5.63 -0.75
CA VAL A 435 2.07 5.43 -0.74
C VAL A 435 1.42 5.99 -1.99
N ARG A 436 1.76 7.23 -2.30
CA ARG A 436 1.32 7.93 -3.49
C ARG A 436 1.60 7.18 -4.80
N GLN A 437 2.72 6.48 -4.86
CA GLN A 437 3.12 5.74 -6.07
C GLN A 437 2.28 4.48 -6.22
N ILE A 438 2.14 3.70 -5.15
CA ILE A 438 1.43 2.43 -5.22
C ILE A 438 -0.08 2.65 -5.41
N THR A 439 -0.67 3.70 -4.83
CA THR A 439 -2.08 4.04 -5.05
C THR A 439 -2.35 4.49 -6.49
N GLU A 440 -1.44 5.27 -7.09
CA GLU A 440 -1.52 5.65 -8.50
C GLU A 440 -1.33 4.43 -9.44
N LEU A 441 -0.44 3.51 -9.07
CA LEU A 441 -0.22 2.25 -9.79
C LEU A 441 -1.49 1.39 -9.77
N TRP A 442 -2.09 1.15 -8.60
CA TRP A 442 -3.35 0.40 -8.46
C TRP A 442 -4.50 1.05 -9.22
N SER A 443 -4.55 2.38 -9.23
CA SER A 443 -5.55 3.13 -10.01
C SER A 443 -5.35 2.92 -11.51
N ALA A 444 -4.10 2.97 -12.01
CA ALA A 444 -3.80 2.77 -13.43
C ALA A 444 -4.04 1.32 -13.90
N GLU A 445 -3.76 0.35 -13.02
CA GLU A 445 -4.10 -1.08 -13.19
C GLU A 445 -5.61 -1.33 -13.26
N GLY A 446 -6.41 -0.47 -12.61
CA GLY A 446 -7.86 -0.65 -12.49
C GLY A 446 -8.28 -1.56 -11.32
N PHE A 447 -7.45 -1.67 -10.27
CA PHE A 447 -7.80 -2.46 -9.08
C PHE A 447 -8.82 -1.78 -8.17
N ILE A 448 -8.98 -0.47 -8.33
CA ILE A 448 -9.74 0.34 -7.40
C ILE A 448 -11.17 0.49 -7.91
N GLN A 449 -12.11 -0.08 -7.16
CA GLN A 449 -13.55 0.04 -7.42
C GLN A 449 -14.07 1.27 -6.68
N ALA A 450 -14.14 2.41 -7.37
CA ALA A 450 -14.67 3.64 -6.83
C ALA A 450 -16.02 3.99 -7.47
N ASN A 451 -17.00 4.35 -6.64
CA ASN A 451 -18.28 4.90 -7.09
C ASN A 451 -18.10 6.37 -7.49
N ASP A 452 -19.00 6.91 -8.30
CA ASP A 452 -18.91 8.27 -8.87
C ASP A 452 -18.73 9.41 -7.84
N THR A 453 -19.06 9.17 -6.57
CA THR A 453 -19.01 10.16 -5.49
C THR A 453 -17.63 10.32 -4.83
N ARG A 454 -16.72 9.34 -4.94
CA ARG A 454 -15.41 9.35 -4.26
C ARG A 454 -14.25 9.35 -5.24
N GLU A 455 -13.20 10.11 -4.94
CA GLU A 455 -11.98 10.08 -5.75
C GLU A 455 -11.27 8.72 -5.64
N VAL A 456 -10.94 8.11 -6.78
CA VAL A 456 -10.26 6.81 -6.88
C VAL A 456 -9.02 6.72 -5.98
N VAL A 457 -8.22 7.79 -5.91
CA VAL A 457 -7.01 7.83 -5.09
C VAL A 457 -7.32 7.70 -3.59
N ASN A 458 -8.45 8.25 -3.12
CA ASN A 458 -8.84 8.14 -1.71
C ASN A 458 -9.28 6.70 -1.38
N VAL A 459 -10.02 6.05 -2.28
CA VAL A 459 -10.38 4.63 -2.12
C VAL A 459 -9.13 3.74 -2.12
N ALA A 460 -8.13 4.08 -2.95
CA ALA A 460 -6.84 3.39 -2.96
C ALA A 460 -6.07 3.55 -1.64
N GLU A 461 -6.09 4.76 -1.03
CA GLU A 461 -5.51 4.97 0.30
C GLU A 461 -6.26 4.16 1.37
N ASP A 462 -7.60 4.06 1.31
CA ASP A 462 -8.39 3.21 2.22
C ASP A 462 -7.97 1.73 2.11
N TYR A 463 -7.82 1.22 0.88
CA TYR A 463 -7.37 -0.16 0.64
C TYR A 463 -5.98 -0.42 1.21
N LEU A 464 -5.05 0.54 1.06
CA LEU A 464 -3.73 0.45 1.66
C LEU A 464 -3.82 0.42 3.20
N MET A 465 -4.65 1.28 3.79
CA MET A 465 -4.84 1.31 5.24
C MET A 465 -5.44 0.01 5.76
N GLU A 466 -6.34 -0.63 5.02
CA GLU A 466 -6.88 -1.95 5.37
C GLU A 466 -5.78 -3.02 5.38
N LEU A 467 -4.89 -3.03 4.37
CA LEU A 467 -3.74 -3.94 4.33
C LEU A 467 -2.75 -3.68 5.48
N ILE A 468 -2.53 -2.42 5.87
CA ILE A 468 -1.72 -2.05 7.03
C ILE A 468 -2.39 -2.54 8.33
N ASN A 469 -3.70 -2.35 8.48
CA ASN A 469 -4.44 -2.78 9.67
C ASN A 469 -4.48 -4.31 9.82
N ARG A 470 -4.32 -5.05 8.71
CA ARG A 470 -4.15 -6.52 8.67
C ARG A 470 -2.70 -6.97 8.89
N SER A 471 -1.79 -6.04 9.21
CA SER A 471 -0.34 -6.29 9.40
C SER A 471 0.37 -6.90 8.18
N LEU A 472 -0.16 -6.72 6.97
CA LEU A 472 0.46 -7.19 5.72
C LEU A 472 1.47 -6.18 5.16
N ILE A 473 1.33 -4.91 5.56
CA ILE A 473 2.20 -3.80 5.16
C ILE A 473 2.64 -3.03 6.40
N GLN A 474 3.92 -2.71 6.47
CA GLN A 474 4.51 -1.92 7.54
C GLN A 474 4.57 -0.43 7.15
N VAL A 475 4.26 0.46 8.10
CA VAL A 475 4.45 1.91 7.92
C VAL A 475 5.93 2.22 8.07
N ALA A 476 6.55 2.74 7.01
CA ALA A 476 7.97 3.11 7.00
C ALA A 476 8.19 4.56 7.40
N SER A 477 7.35 5.48 6.90
CA SER A 477 7.36 6.87 7.33
C SER A 477 5.98 7.51 7.23
N ARG A 478 5.75 8.53 8.06
CA ARG A 478 4.52 9.32 8.05
C ARG A 478 4.74 10.68 7.41
N ARG A 479 3.67 11.20 6.81
CA ARG A 479 3.52 12.56 6.33
C ARG A 479 3.35 13.50 7.53
N THR A 480 3.43 14.79 7.26
CA THR A 480 3.26 15.83 8.29
C THR A 480 1.83 15.97 8.79
N ASP A 481 0.86 15.48 8.03
CA ASP A 481 -0.56 15.40 8.40
C ASP A 481 -0.89 14.11 9.18
N GLY A 482 0.13 13.35 9.62
CA GLY A 482 -0.03 12.05 10.30
C GLY A 482 -0.34 10.87 9.38
N GLY A 483 -0.72 11.12 8.12
CA GLY A 483 -0.98 10.10 7.11
C GLY A 483 0.26 9.30 6.74
N VAL A 484 0.10 8.12 6.13
CA VAL A 484 1.25 7.31 5.71
C VAL A 484 1.92 7.95 4.48
N LYS A 485 3.25 8.08 4.49
CA LYS A 485 4.04 8.63 3.39
C LYS A 485 4.68 7.52 2.57
N THR A 486 5.29 6.57 3.26
CA THR A 486 5.93 5.40 2.67
C THR A 486 5.63 4.16 3.51
N CYS A 487 5.69 3.00 2.86
CA CYS A 487 5.48 1.71 3.47
C CYS A 487 6.53 0.69 3.00
N ARG A 488 6.63 -0.41 3.74
CA ARG A 488 7.48 -1.57 3.43
C ARG A 488 6.66 -2.85 3.53
N VAL A 489 7.11 -3.87 2.84
CA VAL A 489 6.52 -5.22 2.90
C VAL A 489 7.60 -6.14 3.46
N HIS A 490 7.24 -6.87 4.52
CA HIS A 490 8.14 -7.85 5.10
C HIS A 490 8.46 -8.95 4.07
N ASP A 491 9.68 -9.45 4.05
CA ASP A 491 10.14 -10.34 2.97
C ASP A 491 9.28 -11.59 2.81
N MET A 492 8.92 -12.25 3.91
CA MET A 492 8.06 -13.43 3.84
C MET A 492 6.65 -13.13 3.32
N ILE A 493 6.11 -11.94 3.58
CA ILE A 493 4.82 -11.50 3.03
C ILE A 493 4.95 -11.23 1.52
N ARG A 494 6.10 -10.69 1.11
CA ARG A 494 6.43 -10.52 -0.30
C ARG A 494 6.60 -11.86 -1.01
N GLU A 495 7.25 -12.85 -0.40
CA GLU A 495 7.37 -14.19 -0.98
C GLU A 495 6.00 -14.89 -1.06
N LEU A 496 5.15 -14.75 -0.03
CA LEU A 496 3.75 -15.20 -0.12
C LEU A 496 3.02 -14.54 -1.30
N SER A 497 3.18 -13.22 -1.47
CA SER A 497 2.58 -12.50 -2.60
C SER A 497 3.05 -13.04 -3.95
N LYS A 498 4.33 -13.39 -4.12
CA LYS A 498 4.82 -14.02 -5.34
C LYS A 498 4.31 -15.44 -5.52
N PHE A 499 4.29 -16.24 -4.45
CA PHE A 499 3.79 -17.61 -4.46
C PHE A 499 2.34 -17.66 -4.93
N GLU A 500 1.46 -16.87 -4.30
CA GLU A 500 0.06 -16.77 -4.69
C GLU A 500 -0.10 -16.16 -6.09
N SER A 501 0.78 -15.25 -6.47
CA SER A 501 0.79 -14.71 -7.83
C SER A 501 1.16 -15.74 -8.89
N ALA A 502 2.09 -16.66 -8.61
CA ALA A 502 2.46 -17.74 -9.51
C ALA A 502 1.28 -18.70 -9.70
N ARG A 503 0.61 -19.09 -8.61
CA ARG A 503 -0.62 -19.91 -8.64
C ARG A 503 -1.73 -19.26 -9.47
N GLU A 504 -1.87 -17.94 -9.39
CA GLU A 504 -2.90 -17.21 -10.15
C GLU A 504 -2.44 -16.71 -11.53
N LYS A 505 -1.17 -16.96 -11.93
CA LYS A 505 -0.54 -16.41 -13.14
C LYS A 505 -0.66 -14.86 -13.21
N PHE A 506 -0.58 -14.19 -12.06
CA PHE A 506 -0.90 -12.77 -11.90
C PHE A 506 0.25 -11.83 -12.28
N LEU A 507 1.47 -12.14 -11.81
CA LEU A 507 2.69 -11.40 -12.08
C LEU A 507 3.89 -12.32 -12.24
N GLU A 508 4.97 -11.78 -12.79
CA GLU A 508 6.27 -12.40 -12.89
C GLU A 508 7.37 -11.44 -12.42
N VAL A 509 8.32 -11.99 -11.67
CA VAL A 509 9.49 -11.25 -11.17
C VAL A 509 10.76 -11.95 -11.63
N HIS A 510 11.59 -11.21 -12.36
CA HIS A 510 12.89 -11.66 -12.84
C HIS A 510 14.01 -10.94 -12.08
N SER A 511 15.08 -11.65 -11.74
CA SER A 511 16.27 -11.13 -11.06
C SER A 511 17.54 -11.74 -11.66
N ASN A 512 18.67 -11.02 -11.59
CA ASN A 512 19.96 -11.41 -12.15
C ASN A 512 20.45 -12.82 -11.76
N ASN A 513 20.03 -13.33 -10.59
CA ASN A 513 20.50 -14.63 -10.07
C ASN A 513 19.70 -15.82 -10.59
N ASN A 514 18.56 -15.58 -11.23
CA ASN A 514 17.79 -16.64 -11.86
C ASN A 514 18.11 -16.58 -13.35
N ALA A 515 19.07 -17.39 -13.79
CA ALA A 515 18.96 -17.93 -15.15
C ALA A 515 17.52 -18.42 -15.27
N ARG A 516 16.80 -17.97 -16.33
CA ARG A 516 15.40 -18.34 -16.55
C ARG A 516 15.23 -19.81 -16.19
N PRO A 517 14.26 -20.19 -15.33
CA PRO A 517 14.10 -21.59 -14.97
C PRO A 517 13.99 -22.36 -16.28
N SER A 518 14.96 -23.24 -16.55
CA SER A 518 15.04 -24.08 -17.75
C SER A 518 13.93 -25.13 -17.79
N THR A 519 12.91 -24.98 -16.95
CA THR A 519 11.87 -25.94 -16.67
C THR A 519 10.52 -25.22 -16.58
N SER A 520 9.95 -24.87 -17.73
CA SER A 520 8.57 -25.24 -18.09
C SER A 520 8.22 -24.63 -19.44
N SER A 521 7.83 -25.47 -20.37
CA SER A 521 7.35 -25.22 -21.74
C SER A 521 6.01 -24.48 -21.83
N VAL A 522 5.70 -23.59 -20.88
CA VAL A 522 4.53 -22.72 -20.94
C VAL A 522 5.02 -21.28 -20.87
N SER A 523 4.91 -20.59 -22.02
CA SER A 523 4.62 -19.16 -22.13
C SER A 523 3.89 -18.60 -20.91
N SER A 524 4.54 -18.19 -19.83
CA SER A 524 3.85 -17.56 -18.72
C SER A 524 3.39 -16.19 -19.20
N ARG A 525 2.08 -16.06 -19.46
CA ARG A 525 1.42 -14.85 -19.98
C ARG A 525 1.09 -13.91 -18.83
N ALA A 526 2.04 -13.65 -17.92
CA ALA A 526 1.78 -12.75 -16.81
C ALA A 526 1.47 -11.35 -17.33
N ARG A 527 0.43 -10.74 -16.77
CA ARG A 527 0.02 -9.37 -17.14
C ARG A 527 0.95 -8.30 -16.54
N ARG A 528 1.79 -8.68 -15.58
CA ARG A 528 2.63 -7.73 -14.83
C ARG A 528 4.02 -8.31 -14.70
N LEU A 529 4.97 -7.61 -15.29
CA LEU A 529 6.36 -8.01 -15.31
C LEU A 529 7.18 -7.04 -14.48
N SER A 530 7.98 -7.58 -13.56
CA SER A 530 9.00 -6.83 -12.85
C SER A 530 10.37 -7.43 -13.09
N ILE A 531 11.35 -6.56 -13.36
CA ILE A 531 12.73 -6.96 -13.66
C ILE A 531 13.65 -6.20 -12.69
N HIS A 532 14.42 -6.95 -11.90
CA HIS A 532 15.32 -6.43 -10.87
C HIS A 532 16.78 -6.68 -11.28
N GLY A 533 17.65 -5.68 -11.10
CA GLY A 533 19.08 -5.81 -11.39
C GLY A 533 19.50 -5.25 -12.74
N ASN A 534 20.12 -6.07 -13.60
CA ASN A 534 20.64 -5.64 -14.91
C ASN A 534 19.53 -5.65 -15.98
N THR A 535 18.60 -4.70 -15.83
CA THR A 535 17.43 -4.55 -16.70
C THR A 535 17.78 -4.35 -18.17
N SER A 536 18.89 -3.66 -18.47
CA SER A 536 19.39 -3.47 -19.85
C SER A 536 19.80 -4.78 -20.51
N GLN A 537 20.49 -5.66 -19.78
CA GLN A 537 20.91 -6.96 -20.30
C GLN A 537 19.72 -7.89 -20.50
N TYR A 538 18.75 -7.90 -19.57
CA TYR A 538 17.53 -8.67 -19.74
C TYR A 538 16.79 -8.26 -21.01
N ILE A 539 16.58 -6.96 -21.22
CA ILE A 539 15.87 -6.43 -22.39
C ILE A 539 16.65 -6.68 -23.68
N SER A 540 17.99 -6.68 -23.61
CA SER A 540 18.85 -6.99 -24.75
C SER A 540 18.90 -8.48 -25.09
N SER A 541 18.40 -9.37 -24.23
CA SER A 541 18.44 -10.81 -24.51
C SER A 541 17.48 -11.17 -25.66
N ASP A 542 17.99 -11.95 -26.63
CA ASP A 542 17.28 -12.34 -27.86
C ASP A 542 16.26 -13.46 -27.64
N ALA A 543 15.92 -13.77 -26.40
CA ALA A 543 14.91 -14.76 -26.16
C ALA A 543 13.57 -14.25 -26.71
N ASN A 544 13.02 -14.99 -27.69
CA ASN A 544 11.72 -14.77 -28.31
C ASN A 544 10.64 -14.90 -27.24
N CYS A 545 10.32 -13.79 -26.59
CA CYS A 545 9.20 -13.71 -25.68
C CYS A 545 8.11 -12.88 -26.35
N ASP A 546 7.00 -13.53 -26.65
CA ASP A 546 5.76 -12.86 -27.03
C ASP A 546 5.15 -12.24 -25.76
N GLU A 547 5.85 -11.26 -25.19
CA GLU A 547 5.47 -10.47 -24.00
C GLU A 547 4.40 -9.42 -24.32
N SER A 548 3.79 -9.50 -25.49
CA SER A 548 2.78 -8.56 -25.98
C SER A 548 1.60 -8.44 -25.01
N SER A 549 1.29 -9.52 -24.29
CA SER A 549 0.23 -9.61 -23.27
C SER A 549 0.48 -8.82 -21.98
N ALA A 550 1.69 -8.31 -21.72
CA ALA A 550 1.97 -7.57 -20.49
C ALA A 550 1.29 -6.18 -20.47
N HIS A 551 0.64 -5.85 -19.36
CA HIS A 551 0.02 -4.55 -19.09
C HIS A 551 0.87 -3.66 -18.18
N SER A 552 1.81 -4.22 -17.43
CA SER A 552 2.70 -3.46 -16.57
C SER A 552 4.13 -3.95 -16.68
N LEU A 553 5.06 -3.01 -16.85
CA LEU A 553 6.48 -3.26 -16.89
C LEU A 553 7.19 -2.38 -15.85
N LEU A 554 7.74 -3.02 -14.82
CA LEU A 554 8.52 -2.38 -13.77
C LEU A 554 9.99 -2.78 -13.90
N LEU A 555 10.85 -1.81 -14.17
CA LEU A 555 12.29 -1.99 -14.28
C LEU A 555 12.97 -1.34 -13.08
N PHE A 556 13.57 -2.17 -12.22
CA PHE A 556 14.39 -1.74 -11.10
C PHE A 556 15.85 -1.97 -11.47
N GLY A 557 16.43 -0.96 -12.12
CA GLY A 557 17.82 -0.97 -12.56
C GLY A 557 18.80 -0.72 -11.42
N GLN A 558 20.08 -1.00 -11.68
CA GLN A 558 21.21 -0.63 -10.83
C GLN A 558 22.06 0.43 -11.53
N ARG A 559 21.44 1.57 -11.90
CA ARG A 559 22.11 2.68 -12.60
C ARG A 559 22.69 2.31 -13.96
N ASN A 560 22.05 1.38 -14.66
CA ASN A 560 22.46 1.01 -16.01
C ASN A 560 22.02 2.06 -17.05
N MET A 561 22.80 2.20 -18.12
CA MET A 561 22.49 3.11 -19.23
C MET A 561 21.44 2.50 -20.17
N PHE A 562 20.35 3.22 -20.37
CA PHE A 562 19.26 2.85 -21.25
C PHE A 562 19.44 3.47 -22.63
N GLU A 563 20.07 2.71 -23.51
CA GLU A 563 20.24 3.03 -24.92
C GLU A 563 18.98 2.86 -25.78
N THR A 564 19.03 3.37 -27.01
CA THR A 564 17.97 3.27 -28.02
C THR A 564 17.52 1.83 -28.29
N LYS A 565 18.43 0.85 -28.28
CA LYS A 565 18.10 -0.57 -28.52
C LYS A 565 17.12 -1.13 -27.48
N HIS A 566 17.27 -0.74 -26.21
CA HIS A 566 16.39 -1.20 -25.14
C HIS A 566 14.97 -0.66 -25.30
N TRP A 567 14.85 0.62 -25.67
CA TRP A 567 13.57 1.22 -26.01
C TRP A 567 12.92 0.55 -27.22
N GLN A 568 13.69 0.27 -28.27
CA GLN A 568 13.18 -0.44 -29.46
C GLN A 568 12.63 -1.83 -29.10
N LYS A 569 13.30 -2.58 -28.21
CA LYS A 569 12.76 -3.84 -27.71
C LYS A 569 11.46 -3.61 -26.93
N ILE A 570 11.42 -2.64 -26.00
CA ILE A 570 10.18 -2.32 -25.26
C ILE A 570 9.02 -2.04 -26.22
N PHE A 571 9.22 -1.19 -27.21
CA PHE A 571 8.16 -0.80 -28.15
C PHE A 571 7.76 -1.92 -29.12
N ARG A 572 8.56 -2.98 -29.26
CA ARG A 572 8.23 -4.16 -30.06
C ARG A 572 7.55 -5.25 -29.24
N SER A 573 8.04 -5.49 -28.01
CA SER A 573 7.61 -6.60 -27.16
C SER A 573 6.46 -6.27 -26.23
N PHE A 574 6.27 -5.01 -25.83
CA PHE A 574 5.33 -4.61 -24.76
C PHE A 574 4.23 -3.68 -25.25
N LEU A 575 3.51 -4.07 -26.29
CA LEU A 575 2.54 -3.19 -26.97
C LEU A 575 1.31 -2.82 -26.14
N TYR A 576 0.93 -3.64 -25.15
CA TYR A 576 -0.29 -3.44 -24.35
C TYR A 576 -0.04 -2.83 -22.97
N ILE A 577 1.17 -2.32 -22.71
CA ILE A 577 1.47 -1.75 -21.40
C ILE A 577 0.67 -0.48 -21.12
N ARG A 578 0.07 -0.47 -19.94
CA ARG A 578 -0.62 0.63 -19.27
C ARG A 578 0.32 1.34 -18.31
N ILE A 579 1.29 0.61 -17.75
CA ILE A 579 2.24 1.12 -16.76
C ILE A 579 3.66 0.83 -17.22
N LEU A 580 4.44 1.90 -17.37
CA LEU A 580 5.88 1.82 -17.56
C LEU A 580 6.58 2.52 -16.40
N TYR A 581 7.28 1.73 -15.59
CA TYR A 581 7.95 2.21 -14.39
C TYR A 581 9.44 1.92 -14.49
N LEU A 582 10.25 2.98 -14.49
CA LEU A 582 11.70 2.91 -14.61
C LEU A 582 12.32 3.49 -13.34
N TRP A 583 13.04 2.68 -12.58
CA TRP A 583 13.73 3.06 -11.35
C TRP A 583 15.24 2.85 -11.49
N GLU A 584 16.01 3.90 -11.19
CA GLU A 584 17.48 3.91 -11.32
C GLU A 584 17.95 3.54 -12.73
N VAL A 585 17.25 4.11 -13.72
CA VAL A 585 17.58 3.96 -15.13
C VAL A 585 18.11 5.29 -15.66
N HIS A 586 19.36 5.31 -16.14
CA HIS A 586 19.93 6.50 -16.78
C HIS A 586 19.58 6.51 -18.26
N MET A 587 19.18 7.65 -18.80
CA MET A 587 18.88 7.81 -20.22
C MET A 587 19.08 9.26 -20.65
N ASN A 588 19.31 9.49 -21.94
CA ASN A 588 19.47 10.84 -22.50
C ASN A 588 18.17 11.38 -23.12
N SER A 589 17.31 10.49 -23.61
CA SER A 589 16.07 10.85 -24.29
C SER A 589 15.06 9.72 -24.28
N ILE A 590 13.77 10.08 -24.43
CA ILE A 590 12.69 9.14 -24.71
C ILE A 590 12.47 9.15 -26.23
N PRO A 591 12.53 8.00 -26.94
CA PRO A 591 12.37 7.96 -28.38
C PRO A 591 10.95 8.29 -28.86
N LYS A 592 10.82 8.64 -30.15
CA LYS A 592 9.55 9.07 -30.74
C LYS A 592 8.54 7.92 -30.84
N GLU A 593 9.01 6.68 -30.88
CA GLU A 593 8.24 5.45 -30.95
C GLU A 593 7.43 5.15 -29.68
N ILE A 594 7.47 6.02 -28.66
CA ILE A 594 6.63 5.91 -27.46
C ILE A 594 5.13 5.90 -27.77
N ASP A 595 4.71 6.45 -28.91
CA ASP A 595 3.32 6.36 -29.38
C ASP A 595 2.89 4.98 -29.85
N ASN A 596 3.81 4.01 -29.94
CA ASN A 596 3.45 2.59 -30.09
C ASN A 596 2.75 2.04 -28.84
N LEU A 597 2.98 2.63 -27.67
CA LEU A 597 2.41 2.21 -26.39
C LEU A 597 1.01 2.82 -26.18
N ILE A 598 0.08 2.52 -27.08
CA ILE A 598 -1.20 3.24 -27.17
C ILE A 598 -2.05 3.18 -25.88
N TYR A 599 -1.86 2.15 -25.04
CA TYR A 599 -2.59 1.94 -23.79
C TYR A 599 -1.95 2.59 -22.57
N LEU A 600 -0.79 3.24 -22.74
CA LEU A 600 -0.01 3.78 -21.63
C LEU A 600 -0.82 4.84 -20.87
N LYS A 601 -1.09 4.55 -19.59
CA LYS A 601 -1.76 5.44 -18.63
C LYS A 601 -0.77 6.08 -17.66
N TYR A 602 0.28 5.35 -17.29
CA TYR A 602 1.23 5.75 -16.27
C TYR A 602 2.65 5.56 -16.78
N ILE A 603 3.42 6.65 -16.86
CA ILE A 603 4.86 6.60 -17.07
C ILE A 603 5.57 7.25 -15.89
N ARG A 604 6.49 6.49 -15.29
CA ARG A 604 7.38 7.00 -14.26
C ARG A 604 8.83 6.70 -14.58
N ILE A 605 9.64 7.73 -14.47
CA ILE A 605 11.09 7.66 -14.64
C ILE A 605 11.73 8.27 -13.40
N TRP A 606 12.32 7.41 -12.58
CA TRP A 606 13.02 7.80 -11.38
C TRP A 606 14.54 7.65 -11.56
N SER A 607 15.28 8.68 -11.16
CA SER A 607 16.73 8.68 -11.00
C SER A 607 17.08 9.41 -9.71
N ASP A 608 18.32 9.29 -9.28
CA ASP A 608 19.02 10.08 -8.25
C ASP A 608 18.95 11.62 -8.40
N GLY A 609 18.21 12.14 -9.39
CA GLY A 609 18.01 13.55 -9.65
C GLY A 609 19.04 14.14 -10.63
N LEU A 610 19.98 13.36 -11.14
CA LEU A 610 20.93 13.81 -12.16
C LEU A 610 20.39 13.69 -13.59
N LEU A 611 19.26 13.00 -13.78
CA LEU A 611 18.63 12.84 -15.09
C LEU A 611 18.33 14.20 -15.76
N LYS A 612 18.92 14.37 -16.95
CA LYS A 612 18.71 15.53 -17.83
C LYS A 612 18.17 15.03 -19.16
N ILE A 613 16.89 15.28 -19.41
CA ILE A 613 16.25 15.01 -20.70
C ILE A 613 16.23 16.31 -21.50
N THR A 614 16.75 16.28 -22.73
CA THR A 614 16.75 17.47 -23.60
C THR A 614 15.31 17.89 -23.92
N SER A 615 14.51 16.99 -24.46
CA SER A 615 13.11 17.24 -24.83
C SER A 615 12.27 15.97 -24.70
N LEU A 616 10.98 16.10 -24.36
CA LEU A 616 10.04 15.00 -24.54
C LEU A 616 9.64 14.88 -26.03
N PRO A 617 9.50 13.67 -26.58
CA PRO A 617 9.09 13.48 -27.96
C PRO A 617 7.65 13.97 -28.16
N ALA A 618 7.36 14.64 -29.28
CA ALA A 618 6.02 15.18 -29.55
C ALA A 618 4.93 14.09 -29.62
N THR A 619 5.32 12.88 -29.98
CA THR A 619 4.48 11.69 -30.08
C THR A 619 3.93 11.22 -28.74
N ILE A 620 4.53 11.58 -27.59
CA ILE A 620 3.93 11.29 -26.27
C ILE A 620 2.52 11.89 -26.13
N CYS A 621 2.23 12.97 -26.87
CA CYS A 621 0.94 13.62 -26.89
C CYS A 621 -0.12 12.90 -27.75
N ASN A 622 0.25 11.81 -28.42
CA ASN A 622 -0.66 10.92 -29.15
C ASN A 622 -1.30 9.87 -28.21
N LEU A 623 -0.76 9.70 -27.00
CA LEU A 623 -1.22 8.73 -26.02
C LEU A 623 -2.50 9.20 -25.32
N GLY A 624 -3.66 8.93 -25.92
CA GLY A 624 -4.95 9.43 -25.45
C GLY A 624 -5.37 8.94 -24.05
N TYR A 625 -4.83 7.81 -23.58
CA TYR A 625 -5.12 7.25 -22.26
C TYR A 625 -4.16 7.72 -21.16
N LEU A 626 -3.19 8.59 -21.47
CA LEU A 626 -2.15 8.99 -20.51
C LEU A 626 -2.74 9.82 -19.37
N GLU A 627 -2.61 9.31 -18.14
CA GLU A 627 -3.13 9.93 -16.91
C GLU A 627 -2.01 10.51 -16.04
N THR A 628 -0.83 9.88 -16.02
CA THR A 628 0.30 10.31 -15.18
C THR A 628 1.62 10.32 -15.96
N ILE A 629 2.32 11.45 -15.89
CA ILE A 629 3.73 11.60 -16.25
C ILE A 629 4.49 12.02 -15.01
N ASP A 630 5.43 11.18 -14.55
CA ASP A 630 6.25 11.43 -13.36
C ASP A 630 7.74 11.23 -13.65
N ILE A 631 8.50 12.32 -13.68
CA ILE A 631 9.93 12.29 -14.03
C ILE A 631 10.75 12.94 -12.92
N THR A 632 11.63 12.16 -12.28
CA THR A 632 12.63 12.68 -11.35
C THR A 632 13.84 13.18 -12.15
N GLY A 633 13.78 14.43 -12.58
CA GLY A 633 14.87 15.03 -13.34
C GLY A 633 14.55 16.43 -13.85
N TYR A 634 15.34 16.86 -14.83
CA TYR A 634 15.24 18.14 -15.52
C TYR A 634 14.87 17.92 -16.99
N ILE A 635 13.88 18.67 -17.49
CA ILE A 635 13.55 18.74 -18.92
C ILE A 635 14.01 20.10 -19.45
N LYS A 636 14.95 20.10 -20.39
CA LYS A 636 15.59 21.35 -20.88
C LYS A 636 14.63 22.20 -21.71
N ASP A 637 13.94 21.57 -22.64
CA ASP A 637 13.09 22.23 -23.61
C ASP A 637 11.64 22.34 -23.13
N CYS A 638 10.85 23.13 -23.86
CA CYS A 638 9.41 23.20 -23.60
C CYS A 638 8.73 21.86 -23.93
N LEU A 639 7.69 21.52 -23.17
CA LEU A 639 6.85 20.38 -23.49
C LEU A 639 6.24 20.53 -24.89
N PRO A 640 5.98 19.43 -25.60
CA PRO A 640 5.41 19.49 -26.95
C PRO A 640 4.04 20.16 -26.97
N LYS A 641 3.77 20.95 -28.02
CA LYS A 641 2.49 21.67 -28.21
C LYS A 641 1.24 20.78 -28.08
N GLY A 642 1.37 19.48 -28.38
CA GLY A 642 0.29 18.51 -28.26
C GLY A 642 -0.18 18.21 -26.84
N ILE A 643 0.53 18.66 -25.79
CA ILE A 643 0.19 18.38 -24.37
C ILE A 643 -1.26 18.76 -24.03
N TRP A 644 -1.78 19.82 -24.66
CA TRP A 644 -3.15 20.32 -24.47
C TRP A 644 -4.26 19.37 -24.97
N ARG A 645 -3.89 18.34 -25.76
CA ARG A 645 -4.78 17.28 -26.24
C ARG A 645 -4.94 16.14 -25.23
N LEU A 646 -4.03 16.00 -24.27
CA LEU A 646 -4.08 14.94 -23.25
C LEU A 646 -5.14 15.24 -22.18
N LYS A 647 -6.41 15.10 -22.55
CA LYS A 647 -7.55 15.44 -21.69
C LYS A 647 -7.71 14.52 -20.49
N ARG A 648 -7.18 13.30 -20.52
CA ARG A 648 -7.21 12.36 -19.39
C ARG A 648 -6.06 12.60 -18.39
N LEU A 649 -5.12 13.51 -18.69
CA LEU A 649 -3.95 13.75 -17.84
C LEU A 649 -4.36 14.35 -16.48
N ARG A 650 -4.04 13.63 -15.40
CA ARG A 650 -4.32 14.00 -14.00
C ARG A 650 -3.07 14.50 -13.29
N HIS A 651 -1.91 13.92 -13.58
CA HIS A 651 -0.67 14.23 -12.87
C HIS A 651 0.47 14.51 -13.86
N LEU A 652 0.98 15.73 -13.83
CA LEU A 652 2.19 16.12 -14.56
C LEU A 652 3.26 16.56 -13.58
N ARG A 653 4.31 15.75 -13.43
CA ARG A 653 5.35 15.96 -12.43
C ARG A 653 6.74 15.85 -13.01
N VAL A 654 7.49 16.91 -12.78
CA VAL A 654 8.92 16.94 -12.99
C VAL A 654 9.56 17.46 -11.70
N SER A 655 10.53 16.74 -11.15
CA SER A 655 11.09 17.09 -9.82
C SER A 655 11.85 18.40 -9.83
N LYS A 656 12.57 18.72 -10.92
CA LYS A 656 13.35 19.96 -11.07
C LYS A 656 12.60 21.03 -11.86
N ARG A 657 12.43 20.86 -13.17
CA ARG A 657 11.89 21.92 -14.02
C ARG A 657 11.23 21.39 -15.29
N LEU A 658 10.09 21.98 -15.64
CA LEU A 658 9.37 21.84 -16.90
C LEU A 658 8.90 23.21 -17.41
N ARG A 659 8.75 23.36 -18.73
CA ARG A 659 8.12 24.55 -19.35
C ARG A 659 6.95 24.12 -20.23
N LEU A 660 5.87 24.88 -20.23
CA LEU A 660 4.69 24.59 -21.05
C LEU A 660 4.73 25.33 -22.41
N PRO A 661 4.19 24.73 -23.48
CA PRO A 661 4.01 25.38 -24.78
C PRO A 661 2.80 26.33 -24.76
N ASP A 662 2.65 27.16 -25.79
CA ASP A 662 1.50 28.05 -25.88
C ASP A 662 0.26 27.22 -26.18
N PRO A 663 -0.91 27.57 -25.60
CA PRO A 663 -2.15 26.94 -26.02
C PRO A 663 -2.37 27.27 -27.51
N PRO A 664 -2.92 26.33 -28.29
CA PRO A 664 -3.25 26.60 -29.68
C PRO A 664 -4.17 27.83 -29.80
N ARG A 665 -4.06 28.57 -30.92
CA ARG A 665 -4.95 29.71 -31.19
C ARG A 665 -6.35 29.17 -31.47
N ARG A 666 -7.36 29.68 -30.76
CA ARG A 666 -8.78 29.37 -31.03
C ARG A 666 -9.09 29.74 -32.48
N ARG A 667 -9.47 28.77 -33.31
CA ARG A 667 -10.01 29.01 -34.66
C ARG A 667 -11.55 29.06 -34.57
N ARG A 668 -12.21 29.80 -35.46
CA ARG A 668 -13.69 29.72 -35.57
C ARG A 668 -14.08 28.26 -35.84
N GLY A 669 -14.98 27.72 -35.02
CA GLY A 669 -15.46 26.33 -35.11
C GLY A 669 -14.75 25.32 -34.19
N ASP A 670 -13.76 25.73 -33.40
CA ASP A 670 -13.07 24.81 -32.47
C ASP A 670 -13.99 24.43 -31.29
N ARG A 671 -14.44 23.17 -31.24
CA ARG A 671 -15.32 22.64 -30.18
C ARG A 671 -14.57 22.40 -28.86
N HIS A 672 -13.24 22.43 -28.85
CA HIS A 672 -12.44 22.00 -27.70
C HIS A 672 -11.73 23.17 -27.02
N ASP A 673 -12.08 23.44 -25.76
CA ASP A 673 -11.28 24.34 -24.94
C ASP A 673 -9.90 23.70 -24.65
N HIS A 674 -8.81 24.43 -24.94
CA HIS A 674 -7.44 23.98 -24.68
C HIS A 674 -7.08 24.08 -23.20
N THR A 675 -7.99 23.70 -22.31
CA THR A 675 -7.81 23.56 -20.86
C THR A 675 -7.43 22.13 -20.51
N LEU A 676 -6.66 21.96 -19.44
CA LEU A 676 -6.37 20.66 -18.84
C LEU A 676 -7.26 20.48 -17.61
N SER A 677 -8.56 20.27 -17.85
CA SER A 677 -9.57 20.21 -16.79
C SER A 677 -9.43 19.01 -15.86
N ASN A 678 -8.85 17.89 -16.30
CA ASN A 678 -8.62 16.74 -15.43
C ASN A 678 -7.32 16.82 -14.62
N LEU A 679 -6.48 17.83 -14.86
CA LEU A 679 -5.19 17.96 -14.19
C LEU A 679 -5.38 18.34 -12.71
N ARG A 680 -4.91 17.48 -11.81
CA ARG A 680 -4.99 17.67 -10.34
C ARG A 680 -3.65 18.08 -9.75
N ILE A 681 -2.54 17.63 -10.34
CA ILE A 681 -1.18 17.91 -9.84
C ILE A 681 -0.32 18.42 -10.99
N LEU A 682 0.25 19.60 -10.79
CA LEU A 682 1.24 20.20 -11.70
C LEU A 682 2.49 20.56 -10.89
N SER A 683 3.59 19.85 -11.15
CA SER A 683 4.83 20.05 -10.38
C SER A 683 6.05 20.27 -11.24
N GLY A 684 6.86 21.24 -10.84
CA GLY A 684 8.10 21.62 -11.51
C GLY A 684 7.90 22.70 -12.56
N LEU A 685 6.78 23.43 -12.53
CA LEU A 685 6.47 24.45 -13.53
C LEU A 685 7.42 25.63 -13.39
N ALA A 686 8.19 25.90 -14.44
CA ALA A 686 9.06 27.06 -14.49
C ALA A 686 8.23 28.35 -14.42
N VAL A 687 8.67 29.28 -13.59
CA VAL A 687 8.09 30.61 -13.52
C VAL A 687 8.66 31.48 -14.64
N ASP A 688 7.77 32.00 -15.49
CA ASP A 688 8.07 32.97 -16.54
C ASP A 688 6.78 33.75 -16.92
N LYS A 689 6.91 34.73 -17.83
CA LYS A 689 5.78 35.55 -18.33
C LYS A 689 4.64 34.70 -18.89
N LYS A 690 4.95 33.51 -19.43
CA LYS A 690 3.97 32.62 -20.02
C LYS A 690 3.18 31.87 -18.96
N THR A 691 3.84 31.38 -17.91
CA THR A 691 3.17 30.77 -16.76
C THR A 691 2.13 31.71 -16.17
N LYS A 692 2.43 33.00 -16.03
CA LYS A 692 1.46 34.02 -15.60
C LYS A 692 0.23 34.09 -16.52
N LEU A 693 0.45 34.12 -17.84
CA LEU A 693 -0.65 34.15 -18.82
C LEU A 693 -1.52 32.89 -18.75
N LEU A 694 -0.92 31.72 -18.50
CA LEU A 694 -1.66 30.45 -18.40
C LEU A 694 -2.56 30.42 -17.17
N MET A 695 -2.12 30.96 -16.04
CA MET A 695 -2.92 31.08 -14.82
C MET A 695 -4.08 32.05 -15.01
N ALA A 696 -3.81 33.24 -15.56
CA ALA A 696 -4.83 34.25 -15.86
C ALA A 696 -5.89 33.76 -16.87
N LYS A 697 -5.54 32.82 -17.75
CA LYS A 697 -6.47 32.19 -18.72
C LYS A 697 -7.18 30.95 -18.18
N HIS A 698 -7.11 30.68 -16.87
CA HIS A 698 -7.75 29.54 -16.21
C HIS A 698 -7.44 28.19 -16.89
N LYS A 699 -6.18 27.98 -17.31
CA LYS A 699 -5.82 26.75 -18.06
C LYS A 699 -5.80 25.47 -17.22
N PHE A 700 -5.85 25.59 -15.89
CA PHE A 700 -5.74 24.49 -14.94
C PHE A 700 -6.80 24.57 -13.83
N PRO A 701 -8.10 24.58 -14.17
CA PRO A 701 -9.17 24.95 -13.22
C PRO A 701 -9.28 24.04 -11.99
N ASN A 702 -8.82 22.79 -12.09
CA ASN A 702 -9.03 21.73 -11.11
C ASN A 702 -7.73 21.28 -10.41
N VAL A 703 -6.65 22.06 -10.52
CA VAL A 703 -5.36 21.75 -9.88
C VAL A 703 -5.46 21.94 -8.37
N LYS A 704 -5.14 20.88 -7.63
CA LYS A 704 -5.11 20.82 -6.17
C LYS A 704 -3.71 21.01 -5.58
N LYS A 705 -2.67 20.60 -6.32
CA LYS A 705 -1.27 20.72 -5.89
C LYS A 705 -0.42 21.35 -7.00
N LEU A 706 0.20 22.48 -6.70
CA LEU A 706 1.04 23.24 -7.62
C LEU A 706 2.45 23.37 -7.05
N HIS A 707 3.46 23.09 -7.87
CA HIS A 707 4.86 23.38 -7.54
C HIS A 707 5.48 24.25 -8.64
N LEU A 708 5.82 25.48 -8.25
CA LEU A 708 6.46 26.49 -9.08
C LEU A 708 7.96 26.55 -8.79
N VAL A 709 8.74 26.72 -9.85
CA VAL A 709 10.21 26.75 -9.78
C VAL A 709 10.71 28.00 -10.48
N TYR A 710 11.31 28.90 -9.71
CA TYR A 710 11.93 30.09 -10.25
C TYR A 710 13.27 29.75 -10.92
N ASP A 711 13.51 30.32 -12.09
CA ASP A 711 14.78 30.22 -12.79
C ASP A 711 15.45 31.58 -12.83
N ILE A 712 16.53 31.73 -12.07
CA ILE A 712 17.32 32.96 -11.95
C ILE A 712 17.78 33.48 -13.32
N LYS A 713 17.91 32.60 -14.33
CA LYS A 713 18.32 32.99 -15.70
C LYS A 713 17.21 33.66 -16.53
N LYS A 714 15.97 33.70 -16.03
CA LYS A 714 14.80 34.21 -16.76
C LYS A 714 14.28 35.46 -16.03
N ASN A 715 14.89 36.61 -16.33
CA ASN A 715 14.59 37.95 -15.81
C ASN A 715 13.07 38.23 -15.68
N MET A 716 12.49 37.87 -14.55
CA MET A 716 11.15 38.26 -14.11
C MET A 716 11.35 39.19 -12.94
N ASN A 717 10.83 40.41 -13.02
CA ASN A 717 11.01 41.38 -11.94
C ASN A 717 10.08 41.06 -10.75
N GLN A 718 10.35 41.70 -9.62
CA GLN A 718 9.63 41.53 -8.36
C GLN A 718 8.11 41.71 -8.53
N VAL A 719 7.69 42.72 -9.29
CA VAL A 719 6.27 43.00 -9.64
C VAL A 719 5.62 41.82 -10.36
N GLN A 720 6.26 41.28 -11.39
CA GLN A 720 5.71 40.21 -12.22
C GLN A 720 5.59 38.90 -11.42
N MET A 721 6.52 38.66 -10.50
CA MET A 721 6.47 37.53 -9.56
C MET A 721 5.27 37.66 -8.63
N ALA A 722 5.06 38.83 -8.04
CA ALA A 722 3.92 39.09 -7.16
C ALA A 722 2.58 38.91 -7.91
N GLN A 723 2.45 39.49 -9.10
CA GLN A 723 1.25 39.35 -9.94
C GLN A 723 0.98 37.91 -10.39
N LEU A 724 2.02 37.08 -10.54
CA LEU A 724 1.84 35.65 -10.80
C LEU A 724 1.22 34.95 -9.59
N LEU A 725 1.73 35.22 -8.39
CA LEU A 725 1.23 34.62 -7.15
C LEU A 725 -0.22 35.04 -6.88
N GLU A 726 -0.55 36.32 -7.06
CA GLU A 726 -1.93 36.83 -6.98
C GLU A 726 -2.87 36.09 -7.96
N SER A 727 -2.39 35.80 -9.18
CA SER A 727 -3.20 35.10 -10.18
C SER A 727 -3.55 33.66 -9.79
N LEU A 728 -2.91 33.09 -8.77
CA LEU A 728 -3.23 31.76 -8.25
C LEU A 728 -4.57 31.73 -7.51
N GLU A 729 -5.12 32.88 -7.09
CA GLU A 729 -6.46 32.97 -6.47
C GLU A 729 -7.57 32.47 -7.42
N ASN A 730 -7.27 32.41 -8.73
CA ASN A 730 -8.12 31.81 -9.74
C ASN A 730 -8.22 30.27 -9.67
N LEU A 731 -7.31 29.62 -8.94
CA LEU A 731 -7.27 28.16 -8.77
C LEU A 731 -8.06 27.76 -7.52
N LYS A 732 -9.39 27.77 -7.63
CA LYS A 732 -10.31 27.57 -6.50
C LYS A 732 -10.19 26.23 -5.76
N GLN A 733 -9.54 25.24 -6.36
CA GLN A 733 -9.28 23.93 -5.74
C GLN A 733 -7.85 23.79 -5.20
N LEU A 734 -7.01 24.82 -5.30
CA LEU A 734 -5.62 24.75 -4.90
C LEU A 734 -5.49 24.64 -3.38
N LYS A 735 -4.99 23.49 -2.91
CA LYS A 735 -4.78 23.19 -1.49
C LYS A 735 -3.32 23.15 -1.08
N SER A 736 -2.41 22.86 -2.01
CA SER A 736 -0.98 22.79 -1.72
C SER A 736 -0.15 23.56 -2.74
N LEU A 737 0.65 24.50 -2.24
CA LEU A 737 1.59 25.28 -3.02
C LEU A 737 3.02 25.00 -2.57
N LYS A 738 3.91 24.69 -3.52
CA LYS A 738 5.35 24.60 -3.27
C LYS A 738 6.07 25.61 -4.16
N LEU A 739 6.94 26.41 -3.56
CA LEU A 739 7.73 27.43 -4.23
C LEU A 739 9.22 27.09 -4.05
N THR A 740 9.95 26.97 -5.16
CA THR A 740 11.37 26.64 -5.15
C THR A 740 12.19 27.70 -5.85
N GLY A 741 13.28 28.16 -5.22
CA GLY A 741 14.24 29.07 -5.85
C GLY A 741 13.81 30.53 -5.91
N PHE A 742 12.70 30.93 -5.26
CA PHE A 742 12.16 32.27 -5.43
C PHE A 742 13.11 33.33 -4.86
N ALA A 743 13.46 34.33 -5.66
CA ALA A 743 14.20 35.50 -5.22
C ALA A 743 13.26 36.51 -4.52
N GLU A 744 13.74 37.71 -4.25
CA GLU A 744 12.92 38.81 -3.73
C GLU A 744 11.75 39.15 -4.67
N PHE A 745 10.58 39.45 -4.11
CA PHE A 745 9.37 39.86 -4.83
C PHE A 745 8.56 40.85 -3.98
N GLU A 746 7.68 41.63 -4.62
CA GLU A 746 6.87 42.63 -3.92
C GLU A 746 5.83 41.98 -3.00
N SER A 747 5.73 42.52 -1.80
CA SER A 747 4.68 42.21 -0.83
C SER A 747 3.35 42.85 -1.22
N ARG A 748 2.27 42.06 -1.22
CA ARG A 748 0.91 42.49 -1.57
C ARG A 748 -0.14 41.73 -0.74
N PRO A 749 -1.27 42.34 -0.37
CA PRO A 749 -2.22 41.72 0.58
C PRO A 749 -2.78 40.36 0.15
N ASN A 750 -2.99 40.14 -1.16
CA ASN A 750 -3.63 38.94 -1.73
C ASN A 750 -2.63 38.03 -2.46
N LEU A 751 -1.40 37.98 -1.97
CA LEU A 751 -0.31 37.28 -2.66
C LEU A 751 -0.53 35.77 -2.75
N PHE A 752 -1.11 35.16 -1.71
CA PHE A 752 -1.33 33.72 -1.64
C PHE A 752 -2.83 33.41 -1.57
N PRO A 753 -3.29 32.35 -2.27
CA PRO A 753 -4.70 31.97 -2.22
C PRO A 753 -5.17 31.61 -0.83
N SER A 754 -6.35 32.10 -0.46
CA SER A 754 -6.99 31.81 0.83
C SER A 754 -7.37 30.33 1.00
N THR A 755 -7.45 29.57 -0.10
CA THR A 755 -7.82 28.15 -0.12
C THR A 755 -6.68 27.21 0.31
N LEU A 756 -5.46 27.71 0.51
CA LEU A 756 -4.28 26.90 0.81
C LEU A 756 -4.35 26.25 2.19
N ASP A 757 -4.22 24.92 2.22
CA ASP A 757 -4.07 24.14 3.44
C ASP A 757 -2.57 23.91 3.75
N LYS A 758 -1.72 23.97 2.71
CA LYS A 758 -0.28 23.72 2.82
C LYS A 758 0.54 24.64 1.92
N ILE A 759 1.58 25.22 2.48
CA ILE A 759 2.62 25.92 1.72
C ILE A 759 4.02 25.40 2.06
N THR A 760 4.90 25.36 1.06
CA THR A 760 6.28 24.91 1.23
C THR A 760 7.22 25.78 0.42
N PHE A 761 8.17 26.41 1.10
CA PHE A 761 9.26 27.17 0.51
C PHE A 761 10.54 26.33 0.52
N VAL A 762 11.25 26.33 -0.61
CA VAL A 762 12.53 25.65 -0.75
C VAL A 762 13.52 26.59 -1.42
N SER A 763 14.66 26.85 -0.78
CA SER A 763 15.72 27.69 -1.37
C SER A 763 15.17 29.03 -1.86
N SER A 764 14.35 29.70 -1.05
CA SER A 764 13.59 30.90 -1.44
C SER A 764 13.86 32.05 -0.47
N TYR A 765 13.69 33.28 -0.95
CA TYR A 765 13.78 34.51 -0.16
C TYR A 765 12.38 34.96 0.28
N LEU A 766 12.21 35.24 1.57
CA LEU A 766 10.98 35.75 2.18
C LEU A 766 11.31 36.86 3.17
N GLU A 767 10.78 38.05 2.93
CA GLU A 767 10.81 39.15 3.89
C GLU A 767 9.74 39.02 4.99
N LEU A 768 9.86 39.84 6.03
CA LEU A 768 8.92 39.88 7.16
C LEU A 768 7.48 40.13 6.70
N GLU A 769 7.27 40.99 5.70
CA GLU A 769 5.91 41.29 5.20
C GLU A 769 5.26 40.07 4.54
N HIS A 770 6.02 39.28 3.78
CA HIS A 770 5.54 38.02 3.21
C HIS A 770 5.15 37.04 4.31
N PHE A 771 5.92 36.99 5.39
CA PHE A 771 5.61 36.14 6.54
C PHE A 771 4.31 36.60 7.23
N LYS A 772 4.08 37.90 7.38
CA LYS A 772 2.81 38.46 7.90
C LYS A 772 1.61 38.11 7.02
N ILE A 773 1.76 38.14 5.70
CA ILE A 773 0.69 37.71 4.78
C ILE A 773 0.36 36.22 4.99
N LEU A 774 1.38 35.37 5.14
CA LEU A 774 1.18 33.95 5.43
C LEU A 774 0.51 33.71 6.78
N ALA A 775 0.85 34.52 7.78
CA ALA A 775 0.28 34.46 9.12
C ALA A 775 -1.23 34.72 9.13
N GLY A 776 -1.72 35.59 8.23
CA GLY A 776 -3.14 35.88 8.04
C GLY A 776 -3.96 34.78 7.33
N LEU A 777 -3.33 33.73 6.79
CA LEU A 777 -4.05 32.68 6.05
C LEU A 777 -4.81 31.74 7.00
N SER A 778 -6.13 31.91 7.06
CA SER A 778 -7.00 31.18 7.99
C SER A 778 -7.08 29.67 7.73
N ASN A 779 -6.94 29.20 6.49
CA ASN A 779 -7.00 27.77 6.16
C ASN A 779 -5.65 27.04 6.25
N LEU A 780 -4.55 27.77 6.50
CA LEU A 780 -3.21 27.20 6.44
C LEU A 780 -2.94 26.28 7.63
N ARG A 781 -2.79 24.98 7.37
CA ARG A 781 -2.51 23.95 8.38
C ARG A 781 -1.04 23.51 8.41
N ILE A 782 -0.34 23.63 7.28
CA ILE A 782 1.03 23.13 7.14
C ILE A 782 1.93 24.20 6.51
N LEU A 783 2.93 24.67 7.25
CA LEU A 783 3.98 25.56 6.78
C LEU A 783 5.32 24.84 6.82
N LYS A 784 6.06 24.89 5.71
CA LYS A 784 7.42 24.34 5.61
C LYS A 784 8.35 25.37 5.00
N MET A 785 9.41 25.72 5.71
CA MET A 785 10.44 26.64 5.24
C MET A 785 11.77 25.90 5.24
N ARG A 786 12.34 25.68 4.05
CA ARG A 786 13.56 24.89 3.84
C ARG A 786 14.59 25.70 3.09
N LYS A 787 15.74 25.96 3.69
CA LYS A 787 16.78 26.83 3.11
C LYS A 787 16.16 28.18 2.69
N THR A 788 15.32 28.73 3.57
CA THR A 788 14.62 29.98 3.32
C THR A 788 15.40 31.11 3.98
N TYR A 789 15.62 32.20 3.23
CA TYR A 789 16.41 33.34 3.66
C TYR A 789 15.51 34.58 3.74
N GLY A 790 15.89 35.57 4.54
CA GLY A 790 15.19 36.85 4.65
C GLY A 790 16.14 37.94 5.13
N SER A 791 15.70 39.20 5.05
CA SER A 791 16.42 40.35 5.59
C SER A 791 16.43 40.38 7.13
N SER A 792 15.39 39.84 7.75
CA SER A 792 15.30 39.71 9.21
C SER A 792 15.89 38.38 9.69
N SER A 793 16.75 38.46 10.70
CA SER A 793 17.21 37.30 11.48
C SER A 793 16.25 36.94 12.62
N ILE A 794 15.15 37.69 12.78
CA ILE A 794 14.12 37.50 13.81
C ILE A 794 12.83 37.08 13.12
N LEU A 795 12.26 35.96 13.58
CA LEU A 795 10.94 35.50 13.17
C LEU A 795 9.94 35.87 14.28
N SER A 796 9.00 36.77 14.00
CA SER A 796 8.02 37.27 14.98
C SER A 796 6.60 36.87 14.58
N CYS A 797 5.81 36.35 15.52
CA CYS A 797 4.40 35.99 15.33
C CYS A 797 3.54 36.71 16.38
N SER A 798 2.57 37.49 15.92
CA SER A 798 1.68 38.31 16.76
C SER A 798 0.45 37.52 17.22
N ASN A 799 -0.26 38.01 18.22
CA ASN A 799 -1.50 37.37 18.67
C ASN A 799 -2.51 37.20 17.52
N GLY A 800 -2.99 35.97 17.33
CA GLY A 800 -3.94 35.60 16.27
C GLY A 800 -3.28 35.11 14.98
N ASP A 801 -1.96 35.24 14.84
CA ASP A 801 -1.22 34.74 13.68
C ASP A 801 -1.33 33.20 13.58
N PHE A 802 -1.49 32.72 12.36
CA PHE A 802 -1.58 31.29 12.02
C PHE A 802 -2.67 30.55 12.82
N PRO A 803 -3.95 30.94 12.68
CA PRO A 803 -5.01 30.49 13.57
C PRO A 803 -5.25 28.97 13.51
N ASN A 804 -5.00 28.32 12.37
CA ASN A 804 -5.23 26.88 12.15
C ASN A 804 -3.97 26.10 11.80
N LEU A 805 -2.78 26.67 12.03
CA LEU A 805 -1.51 25.99 11.74
C LEU A 805 -1.31 24.82 12.70
N GLU A 806 -1.15 23.61 12.15
CA GLU A 806 -0.97 22.36 12.91
C GLU A 806 0.47 21.85 12.83
N PHE A 807 1.18 22.15 11.73
CA PHE A 807 2.54 21.71 11.50
C PHE A 807 3.42 22.85 10.99
N PHE A 808 4.55 23.07 11.66
CA PHE A 808 5.58 24.00 11.23
C PHE A 808 6.96 23.32 11.13
N GLU A 809 7.59 23.42 9.97
CA GLU A 809 8.97 22.93 9.75
C GLU A 809 9.89 24.08 9.37
N MET A 810 10.95 24.23 10.15
CA MET A 810 12.09 25.12 9.92
C MET A 810 13.31 24.25 9.62
N THR A 811 13.84 24.33 8.41
CA THR A 811 15.03 23.57 8.02
C THR A 811 16.06 24.47 7.36
N SER A 812 17.26 24.53 7.92
CA SER A 812 18.36 25.35 7.41
C SER A 812 17.94 26.83 7.25
N LEU A 813 17.27 27.40 8.25
CA LEU A 813 16.90 28.82 8.26
C LEU A 813 18.02 29.64 8.90
N ASN A 814 18.27 30.83 8.36
CA ASN A 814 19.21 31.78 8.93
C ASN A 814 18.51 32.74 9.91
N ILE A 815 18.01 32.19 11.01
CA ILE A 815 17.31 32.94 12.07
C ILE A 815 18.09 32.82 13.38
N THR A 816 18.15 33.93 14.11
CA THR A 816 18.84 34.04 15.41
C THR A 816 17.87 33.99 16.59
N SER A 817 16.65 34.50 16.40
CA SER A 817 15.58 34.55 17.41
C SER A 817 14.23 34.18 16.80
N TRP A 818 13.37 33.58 17.63
CA TRP A 818 11.98 33.31 17.31
C TRP A 818 11.08 33.82 18.46
N GLU A 819 10.29 34.85 18.15
CA GLU A 819 9.38 35.52 19.07
C GLU A 819 7.94 35.10 18.74
N LEU A 820 7.22 34.61 19.76
CA LEU A 820 5.84 34.14 19.64
C LEU A 820 5.00 34.84 20.71
N GLU A 821 4.07 35.70 20.32
CA GLU A 821 3.15 36.34 21.27
C GLU A 821 2.09 35.36 21.78
N LYS A 822 1.55 35.64 22.98
CA LYS A 822 0.47 34.87 23.56
C LYS A 822 -0.74 34.84 22.61
N GLY A 823 -1.10 33.64 22.18
CA GLY A 823 -2.24 33.40 21.30
C GLY A 823 -1.92 33.33 19.81
N ALA A 824 -0.64 33.41 19.41
CA ALA A 824 -0.18 32.97 18.11
C ALA A 824 -0.15 31.42 18.01
N MET A 825 -0.33 30.87 16.80
CA MET A 825 -0.19 29.43 16.51
C MET A 825 -0.94 28.47 17.47
N ARG A 826 -2.13 28.85 17.96
CA ARG A 826 -2.84 28.12 19.03
C ARG A 826 -3.15 26.64 18.72
N ASN A 827 -3.18 26.29 17.44
CA ASN A 827 -3.50 24.95 16.96
C ASN A 827 -2.27 24.11 16.59
N LEU A 828 -1.05 24.61 16.85
CA LEU A 828 0.18 23.91 16.49
C LEU A 828 0.30 22.60 17.26
N GLN A 829 0.47 21.49 16.53
CA GLN A 829 0.58 20.14 17.07
C GLN A 829 2.01 19.61 16.97
N ARG A 830 2.70 19.94 15.88
CA ARG A 830 4.07 19.45 15.65
C ARG A 830 4.96 20.54 15.08
N LEU A 831 6.12 20.67 15.71
CA LEU A 831 7.20 21.57 15.33
C LEU A 831 8.43 20.75 14.97
N VAL A 832 9.04 21.05 13.82
CA VAL A 832 10.29 20.42 13.38
C VAL A 832 11.33 21.50 13.11
N ILE A 833 12.46 21.42 13.79
CA ILE A 833 13.60 22.34 13.63
C ILE A 833 14.82 21.52 13.27
N LYS A 834 15.41 21.83 12.12
CA LYS A 834 16.57 21.09 11.60
C LYS A 834 17.61 22.03 11.03
N GLU A 835 18.89 21.82 11.34
CA GLU A 835 20.00 22.55 10.71
C GLU A 835 19.90 24.09 10.83
N CYS A 836 19.21 24.61 11.86
CA CYS A 836 19.05 26.06 12.09
C CYS A 836 20.12 26.54 13.09
N TYR A 837 21.38 26.56 12.67
CA TYR A 837 22.54 26.68 13.56
C TYR A 837 22.63 27.99 14.35
N GLU A 838 22.07 29.08 13.83
CA GLU A 838 22.11 30.41 14.45
C GLU A 838 21.01 30.64 15.49
N LEU A 839 20.00 29.74 15.56
CA LEU A 839 18.88 29.91 16.47
C LEU A 839 19.36 29.72 17.91
N ARG A 840 19.21 30.76 18.74
CA ARG A 840 19.79 30.79 20.08
C ARG A 840 18.89 30.13 21.13
N ASN A 841 17.59 30.40 21.10
CA ASN A 841 16.60 29.93 22.06
C ASN A 841 15.25 29.62 21.36
N LEU A 842 14.37 28.88 22.04
CA LEU A 842 12.93 28.79 21.72
C LEU A 842 12.15 29.82 22.54
N SER A 843 11.02 30.31 22.01
CA SER A 843 10.13 31.19 22.76
C SER A 843 9.43 30.43 23.90
N ASN A 844 9.28 31.08 25.05
CA ASN A 844 8.65 30.52 26.25
C ASN A 844 7.16 30.21 26.02
N GLU A 845 6.51 30.95 25.13
CA GLU A 845 5.11 30.80 24.80
C GLU A 845 4.82 29.46 24.10
N LEU A 846 5.81 28.85 23.43
CA LEU A 846 5.67 27.53 22.82
C LEU A 846 5.29 26.46 23.85
N TYR A 847 5.87 26.53 25.04
CA TYR A 847 5.61 25.58 26.13
C TYR A 847 4.18 25.71 26.68
N SER A 848 3.51 26.84 26.42
CA SER A 848 2.13 27.10 26.85
C SER A 848 1.07 26.73 25.81
N LEU A 849 1.46 26.25 24.63
CA LEU A 849 0.53 25.93 23.55
C LEU A 849 -0.34 24.69 23.88
N PRO A 850 -1.67 24.80 23.81
CA PRO A 850 -2.58 23.77 24.34
C PRO A 850 -2.61 22.48 23.51
N LYS A 851 -2.27 22.56 22.21
CA LYS A 851 -2.33 21.42 21.27
C LYS A 851 -0.96 20.88 20.89
N LEU A 852 0.12 21.46 21.40
CA LEU A 852 1.47 21.05 21.03
C LEU A 852 1.75 19.65 21.58
N GLN A 853 2.08 18.72 20.69
CA GLN A 853 2.30 17.31 21.03
C GLN A 853 3.75 16.91 20.85
N VAL A 854 4.43 17.44 19.82
CA VAL A 854 5.78 17.01 19.46
C VAL A 854 6.65 18.20 19.02
N ILE A 855 7.84 18.30 19.61
CA ILE A 855 8.93 19.13 19.09
C ILE A 855 10.08 18.20 18.68
N GLU A 856 10.45 18.24 17.41
CA GLU A 856 11.60 17.51 16.87
C GLU A 856 12.73 18.48 16.54
N VAL A 857 13.88 18.26 17.15
CA VAL A 857 15.09 19.06 16.95
C VAL A 857 16.21 18.15 16.49
N SER A 858 16.88 18.50 15.39
CA SER A 858 17.98 17.71 14.84
C SER A 858 19.07 18.58 14.24
N ARG A 859 20.34 18.18 14.39
CA ARG A 859 21.50 18.87 13.81
C ARG A 859 21.55 20.37 14.11
N MET A 860 21.38 20.73 15.38
CA MET A 860 21.49 22.12 15.85
C MET A 860 22.91 22.43 16.35
N SER A 861 23.17 23.69 16.72
CA SER A 861 24.43 24.04 17.39
C SER A 861 24.57 23.32 18.74
N GLY A 862 25.80 22.99 19.13
CA GLY A 862 26.06 22.28 20.39
C GLY A 862 25.55 23.03 21.62
N TYR A 863 25.59 24.37 21.58
CA TYR A 863 25.02 25.23 22.61
C TYR A 863 23.50 25.04 22.74
N PHE A 864 22.77 25.12 21.62
CA PHE A 864 21.31 24.96 21.60
C PHE A 864 20.88 23.57 22.07
N THR A 865 21.60 22.53 21.67
CA THR A 865 21.32 21.15 22.10
C THR A 865 21.49 20.98 23.62
N ARG A 866 22.54 21.57 24.22
CA ARG A 866 22.74 21.55 25.68
C ARG A 866 21.64 22.29 26.42
N LEU A 867 21.28 23.48 25.93
CA LEU A 867 20.16 24.25 26.48
C LEU A 867 18.87 23.43 26.51
N LEU A 868 18.56 22.69 25.43
CA LEU A 868 17.38 21.84 25.39
C LEU A 868 17.45 20.61 26.31
N MET A 869 18.65 20.06 26.56
CA MET A 869 18.86 18.96 27.49
C MET A 869 18.74 19.39 28.95
N GLU A 870 19.12 20.64 29.26
CA GLU A 870 19.02 21.24 30.60
C GLU A 870 17.59 21.70 30.94
N LEU A 871 16.69 21.80 29.95
CA LEU A 871 15.28 22.05 30.19
C LEU A 871 14.64 20.84 30.88
N ASN A 872 14.16 21.04 32.10
CA ASN A 872 13.42 20.02 32.83
C ASN A 872 12.08 19.75 32.12
N THR A 873 11.98 18.61 31.42
CA THR A 873 10.79 18.24 30.61
C THR A 873 9.77 17.41 31.38
N GLU A 874 10.00 17.13 32.67
CA GLU A 874 9.10 16.30 33.48
C GLU A 874 7.68 16.88 33.63
N ASP A 875 7.51 18.20 33.50
CA ASP A 875 6.20 18.90 33.52
C ASP A 875 5.67 19.28 32.12
N ALA A 876 6.37 18.92 31.04
CA ALA A 876 6.01 19.34 29.70
C ALA A 876 4.85 18.50 29.11
N LYS A 877 3.81 19.17 28.60
CA LYS A 877 2.64 18.52 27.95
C LYS A 877 2.93 17.94 26.55
N PHE A 878 4.19 17.95 26.10
CA PHE A 878 4.60 17.55 24.77
C PHE A 878 5.86 16.67 24.79
N LYS A 879 6.04 15.85 23.75
CA LYS A 879 7.23 15.03 23.56
C LYS A 879 8.33 15.84 22.87
N LEU A 880 9.47 16.01 23.53
CA LEU A 880 10.69 16.55 22.92
C LEU A 880 11.53 15.39 22.35
N VAL A 881 11.88 15.48 21.07
CA VAL A 881 12.74 14.52 20.37
C VAL A 881 13.98 15.24 19.90
N ILE A 882 15.12 14.90 20.48
CA ILE A 882 16.42 15.44 20.11
C ILE A 882 17.18 14.34 19.38
N ASP A 883 17.43 14.52 18.09
CA ASP A 883 18.32 13.66 17.33
C ASP A 883 19.73 14.27 17.34
N SER A 884 20.57 13.74 18.23
CA SER A 884 21.95 14.17 18.43
C SER A 884 22.95 13.48 17.48
N ASN A 885 22.49 12.67 16.51
CA ASN A 885 23.40 12.09 15.52
C ASN A 885 23.81 13.15 14.46
N PRO A 886 25.13 13.33 14.21
CA PRO A 886 25.64 14.31 13.25
C PRO A 886 25.10 14.13 11.82
#